data_AF-A0A1A9IB84-F1
#
_entry.id   AF-A0A1A9IB84-F1
#
_cell.length_a   1.000
_cell.length_b   1.000
_cell.length_c   1.000
_cell.angle_alpha   90.00
_cell.angle_beta   90.00
_cell.angle_gamma   90.00
#
_symmetry.space_group_name_H-M   'P 1'
#
loop_
_entity.id
_entity.type
_entity.pdbx_description
1 polymer ?
#
loop_
_entity_poly.entity_id
_entity_poly.type
_entity_poly.pdbx_seq_one_letter_code
_entity_poly.pdbx_strand_id
1 'polypeptide(L)'
;MLLFLGKAFYCAAQEITAQNETAWKQFKKYTFLLNGAEAWYIAPHKPVAGNPWVWRAYFPDWHTEMDSILLERGFYIAYIKANDRYGHSSAMNVWDDFYDYLVHTKHFSSRPALEAVSRGGLYAYAWAKRNPSKVSCIYAEAPVCDFTSWPGGKGKGKGAPEEWKKLLKVYGFTEEQALQYNDQPKDHLETLAAFKVPVLHVIGLQDSLVPNDENTFILVRNYINNGGPATVVPMTKGKQELNGHHFPIEHPEKQAAFIYDHSVPVTGLLPADDFIYRYGNLDNVLHRIQNKEAVTVAFLGGSITNMEGWRNQVCRYLSERYPDVPFKFINAGIPSLGSLPHVFRLQQDVLDQGRIDLLFVEAAVNDYVNGTPAVIQRRALEGIIRHVLNTDPFVNIVLMGFADEFKLAGYQAGKIPTEIKLHEELARYYHLPFINLAEEVYRRIGNKEFTWNDDFKNLHPSPFGQALYANTIQTLLAGAFRKSGAVALTPACLPAMLDAHSYTKGGYLSSDKAVVGKGFVLDPSWVPEDGVHTRPGFVQVPVLVGSTPGATMELPFNGTAVGIAVVSGPDAGSIRYSVDGKATKTVDLYTQWSKGLHLPWYILLADDLTSGAHRLKITIAPGKNEESKGNAVRIVHFLVNQ
;
A
#
# COMPACT_ATOMS: atom_id res chain seq x y z
N MET A 1 21.57 38.72 -8.22
CA MET A 1 21.32 38.42 -6.80
C MET A 1 20.63 37.06 -6.76
N LEU A 2 21.41 35.98 -6.63
CA LEU A 2 20.90 34.60 -6.54
C LEU A 2 20.20 34.46 -5.19
N LEU A 3 18.86 34.48 -5.18
CA LEU A 3 18.10 34.12 -3.99
C LEU A 3 17.94 32.60 -3.93
N PHE A 4 18.50 32.05 -2.85
CA PHE A 4 18.34 30.73 -2.28
C PHE A 4 17.13 29.93 -2.80
N LEU A 5 17.41 28.87 -3.56
CA LEU A 5 16.59 27.65 -3.58
C LEU A 5 16.73 27.01 -2.19
N GLY A 6 15.94 27.51 -1.25
CA GLY A 6 15.85 27.00 0.11
C GLY A 6 15.39 25.55 0.10
N LYS A 7 16.20 24.71 0.74
CA LYS A 7 15.98 23.29 0.99
C LYS A 7 14.59 23.10 1.63
N ALA A 8 13.63 22.57 0.89
CA ALA A 8 12.39 22.07 1.48
C ALA A 8 12.74 20.82 2.30
N PHE A 9 12.82 20.97 3.62
CA PHE A 9 12.91 19.86 4.54
C PHE A 9 11.54 19.14 4.55
N TYR A 10 11.40 18.08 3.76
CA TYR A 10 10.15 17.31 3.62
C TYR A 10 9.67 16.60 4.91
N CYS A 11 10.46 16.64 5.98
CA CYS A 11 10.17 16.05 7.30
C CYS A 11 9.88 17.07 8.41
N ALA A 12 9.92 18.38 8.13
CA ALA A 12 9.61 19.40 9.13
C ALA A 12 8.10 19.64 9.24
N ALA A 13 7.66 20.21 10.37
CA ALA A 13 6.32 20.79 10.45
C ALA A 13 6.13 21.87 9.37
N GLN A 14 4.89 22.08 8.93
CA GLN A 14 4.58 23.06 7.90
C GLN A 14 4.92 24.48 8.36
N GLU A 15 5.64 25.22 7.52
CA GLU A 15 5.93 26.63 7.73
C GLU A 15 4.84 27.48 7.09
N ILE A 16 4.16 28.30 7.89
CA ILE A 16 2.99 29.07 7.44
C ILE A 16 3.16 30.52 7.88
N THR A 17 3.09 31.46 6.93
CA THR A 17 3.13 32.88 7.27
C THR A 17 1.80 33.35 7.85
N ALA A 18 1.81 34.51 8.48
CA ALA A 18 0.57 35.20 8.83
C ALA A 18 -0.32 35.39 7.58
N GLN A 19 -1.63 35.24 7.77
CA GLN A 19 -2.60 35.43 6.69
C GLN A 19 -2.82 36.92 6.44
N ASN A 20 -2.95 37.29 5.17
CA ASN A 20 -3.41 38.60 4.75
C ASN A 20 -4.83 38.48 4.18
N GLU A 21 -5.77 39.28 4.73
CA GLU A 21 -7.17 39.32 4.32
C GLU A 21 -7.38 40.42 3.28
N THR A 22 -7.99 40.06 2.16
CA THR A 22 -8.35 40.97 1.07
C THR A 22 -9.79 40.69 0.61
N ALA A 23 -10.43 41.65 -0.05
CA ALA A 23 -11.71 41.42 -0.69
C ALA A 23 -11.53 40.69 -2.04
N TRP A 24 -12.33 39.66 -2.28
CA TRP A 24 -12.54 39.08 -3.62
C TRP A 24 -14.03 39.15 -3.93
N LYS A 25 -14.41 40.06 -4.83
CA LYS A 25 -15.81 40.45 -5.05
C LYS A 25 -16.45 40.80 -3.68
N GLN A 26 -17.57 40.17 -3.30
CA GLN A 26 -18.21 40.33 -2.00
C GLN A 26 -17.62 39.45 -0.87
N PHE A 27 -16.70 38.54 -1.17
CA PHE A 27 -16.17 37.56 -0.22
C PHE A 27 -14.81 37.93 0.34
N LYS A 28 -14.42 37.26 1.43
CA LYS A 28 -13.11 37.41 2.07
C LYS A 28 -12.12 36.40 1.49
N LYS A 29 -10.99 36.87 0.97
CA LYS A 29 -9.87 36.07 0.48
C LYS A 29 -8.70 36.17 1.45
N TYR A 30 -8.20 35.02 1.89
CA TYR A 30 -7.04 34.90 2.78
C TYR A 30 -5.85 34.39 1.98
N THR A 31 -4.75 35.14 1.99
CA THR A 31 -3.51 34.83 1.28
C THR A 31 -2.38 34.57 2.27
N PHE A 32 -1.50 33.61 1.99
CA PHE A 32 -0.38 33.23 2.84
C PHE A 32 0.67 32.46 2.04
N LEU A 33 1.84 32.22 2.64
CA LEU A 33 2.81 31.25 2.13
C LEU A 33 2.71 29.97 2.96
N LEU A 34 2.66 28.83 2.29
CA LEU A 34 2.77 27.50 2.87
C LEU A 34 4.04 26.84 2.35
N ASN A 35 5.01 26.56 3.24
CA ASN A 35 6.33 26.05 2.87
C ASN A 35 6.98 26.89 1.76
N GLY A 36 6.77 28.22 1.80
CA GLY A 36 7.23 29.17 0.79
C GLY A 36 6.38 29.25 -0.49
N ALA A 37 5.38 28.39 -0.69
CA ALA A 37 4.48 28.45 -1.84
C ALA A 37 3.29 29.39 -1.58
N GLU A 38 2.98 30.26 -2.55
CA GLU A 38 1.81 31.14 -2.51
C GLU A 38 0.52 30.31 -2.49
N ALA A 39 -0.27 30.51 -1.45
CA ALA A 39 -1.54 29.81 -1.23
C ALA A 39 -2.63 30.79 -0.82
N TRP A 40 -3.88 30.45 -1.12
CA TRP A 40 -5.03 31.21 -0.65
C TRP A 40 -6.29 30.37 -0.57
N TYR A 41 -7.24 30.83 0.24
CA TYR A 41 -8.63 30.39 0.18
C TYR A 41 -9.60 31.57 0.32
N ILE A 42 -10.80 31.41 -0.25
CA ILE A 42 -11.91 32.37 -0.16
C ILE A 42 -12.99 31.73 0.70
N ALA A 43 -13.48 32.48 1.68
CA ALA A 43 -14.50 32.01 2.60
C ALA A 43 -15.91 32.45 2.16
N PRO A 44 -16.91 31.56 2.24
CA PRO A 44 -18.30 31.93 2.03
C PRO A 44 -18.80 32.79 3.21
N HIS A 45 -19.85 33.58 3.00
CA HIS A 45 -20.48 34.34 4.08
C HIS A 45 -21.05 33.41 5.17
N LYS A 46 -21.62 32.28 4.75
CA LYS A 46 -22.17 31.26 5.63
C LYS A 46 -21.74 29.87 5.14
N PRO A 47 -20.71 29.26 5.74
CA PRO A 47 -20.31 27.90 5.39
C PRO A 47 -21.45 26.89 5.56
N VAL A 48 -21.55 25.93 4.64
CA VAL A 48 -22.41 24.75 4.82
C VAL A 48 -21.71 23.73 5.74
N ALA A 49 -22.50 22.90 6.42
CA ALA A 49 -21.99 21.91 7.37
C ALA A 49 -20.92 21.00 6.72
N GLY A 50 -19.81 20.81 7.43
CA GLY A 50 -18.67 20.01 6.96
C GLY A 50 -17.65 20.76 6.09
N ASN A 51 -17.83 22.07 5.86
CA ASN A 51 -16.88 22.93 5.14
C ASN A 51 -16.40 22.34 3.80
N PRO A 52 -17.31 22.00 2.86
CA PRO A 52 -16.91 21.53 1.54
C PRO A 52 -16.19 22.64 0.78
N TRP A 53 -15.32 22.23 -0.14
CA TRP A 53 -14.45 23.17 -0.83
C TRP A 53 -14.07 22.72 -2.22
N VAL A 54 -13.82 23.70 -3.07
CA VAL A 54 -13.25 23.53 -4.42
C VAL A 54 -11.77 23.82 -4.37
N TRP A 55 -10.98 22.94 -4.98
CA TRP A 55 -9.56 23.11 -5.15
C TRP A 55 -9.25 23.39 -6.62
N ARG A 56 -8.88 24.64 -6.93
CA ARG A 56 -8.54 25.05 -8.29
C ARG A 56 -7.11 24.63 -8.66
N ALA A 57 -6.96 24.12 -9.88
CA ALA A 57 -5.68 23.71 -10.46
C ALA A 57 -5.18 24.71 -11.51
N TYR A 58 -3.93 25.16 -11.37
CA TYR A 58 -3.14 25.95 -12.32
C TYR A 58 -3.66 27.35 -12.73
N PHE A 59 -4.92 27.49 -13.17
CA PHE A 59 -5.53 28.75 -13.62
C PHE A 59 -6.64 29.23 -12.65
N PRO A 60 -6.28 29.76 -11.48
CA PRO A 60 -7.24 30.07 -10.42
C PRO A 60 -8.29 31.15 -10.76
N ASP A 61 -7.98 32.06 -11.68
CA ASP A 61 -8.79 33.24 -11.96
C ASP A 61 -9.60 33.11 -13.27
N TRP A 62 -9.55 31.95 -13.92
CA TRP A 62 -10.30 31.67 -15.16
C TRP A 62 -11.72 31.18 -14.84
N HIS A 63 -12.74 31.66 -15.55
CA HIS A 63 -14.16 31.32 -15.32
C HIS A 63 -14.57 31.20 -13.84
N THR A 64 -14.67 32.34 -13.15
CA THR A 64 -14.97 32.40 -11.69
C THR A 64 -16.45 32.53 -11.36
N GLU A 65 -17.32 32.35 -12.35
CA GLU A 65 -18.77 32.37 -12.20
C GLU A 65 -19.23 31.23 -11.27
N MET A 66 -18.69 30.02 -11.47
CA MET A 66 -18.97 28.85 -10.62
C MET A 66 -18.54 29.06 -9.17
N ASP A 67 -17.34 29.60 -8.95
CA ASP A 67 -16.84 29.95 -7.61
C ASP A 67 -17.82 30.86 -6.87
N SER A 68 -18.35 31.87 -7.56
CA SER A 68 -19.28 32.83 -6.97
C SER A 68 -20.58 32.14 -6.55
N ILE A 69 -21.12 31.25 -7.39
CA ILE A 69 -22.32 30.47 -7.09
C ILE A 69 -22.08 29.53 -5.89
N LEU A 70 -20.92 28.86 -5.85
CA LEU A 70 -20.58 27.91 -4.78
C LEU A 70 -20.29 28.61 -3.45
N LEU A 71 -19.64 29.78 -3.47
CA LEU A 71 -19.42 30.61 -2.29
C LEU A 71 -20.74 31.10 -1.69
N GLU A 72 -21.71 31.54 -2.51
CA GLU A 72 -23.07 31.86 -2.03
C GLU A 72 -23.77 30.63 -1.43
N ARG A 73 -23.45 29.43 -1.93
CA ARG A 73 -23.96 28.15 -1.41
C ARG A 73 -23.17 27.59 -0.22
N GLY A 74 -22.17 28.32 0.28
CA GLY A 74 -21.44 27.94 1.50
C GLY A 74 -20.19 27.09 1.30
N PHE A 75 -19.65 27.01 0.08
CA PHE A 75 -18.36 26.36 -0.20
C PHE A 75 -17.18 27.30 0.03
N TYR A 76 -16.04 26.75 0.41
CA TYR A 76 -14.76 27.46 0.29
C TYR A 76 -14.15 27.23 -1.10
N ILE A 77 -13.34 28.17 -1.58
CA ILE A 77 -12.56 28.01 -2.81
C ILE A 77 -11.09 28.17 -2.46
N ALA A 78 -10.22 27.27 -2.89
CA ALA A 78 -8.82 27.25 -2.50
C ALA A 78 -7.87 26.98 -3.66
N TYR A 79 -6.64 27.45 -3.54
CA TYR A 79 -5.57 27.27 -4.51
C TYR A 79 -4.20 27.34 -3.84
N ILE A 80 -3.27 26.57 -4.37
CA ILE A 80 -1.84 26.68 -4.09
C ILE A 80 -1.04 26.68 -5.39
N LYS A 81 -0.04 27.56 -5.44
CA LYS A 81 0.84 27.72 -6.60
C LYS A 81 1.86 26.59 -6.64
N ALA A 82 1.70 25.69 -7.60
CA ALA A 82 2.64 24.61 -7.91
C ALA A 82 2.98 24.56 -9.41
N ASN A 83 2.86 25.70 -10.09
CA ASN A 83 2.94 25.81 -11.55
C ASN A 83 4.27 25.29 -12.12
N ASP A 84 4.24 24.99 -13.42
CA ASP A 84 5.37 24.55 -14.26
C ASP A 84 6.03 23.25 -13.80
N ARG A 85 5.29 22.42 -13.05
CA ARG A 85 5.69 21.08 -12.63
C ARG A 85 4.84 19.97 -13.27
N TYR A 86 3.86 20.32 -14.10
CA TYR A 86 3.11 19.42 -14.99
C TYR A 86 2.52 18.16 -14.32
N GLY A 87 2.09 18.23 -13.05
CA GLY A 87 1.56 17.07 -12.32
C GLY A 87 2.63 16.10 -11.77
N HIS A 88 3.91 16.44 -11.89
CA HIS A 88 5.03 15.68 -11.33
C HIS A 88 4.91 15.53 -9.81
N SER A 89 5.54 14.50 -9.23
CA SER A 89 5.50 14.22 -7.77
C SER A 89 5.89 15.42 -6.91
N SER A 90 6.85 16.23 -7.36
CA SER A 90 7.23 17.47 -6.67
C SER A 90 6.11 18.52 -6.60
N ALA A 91 5.15 18.50 -7.52
CA ALA A 91 3.94 19.32 -7.45
C ALA A 91 2.93 18.71 -6.47
N MET A 92 2.78 17.39 -6.54
CA MET A 92 1.86 16.63 -5.70
C MET A 92 2.23 16.71 -4.23
N ASN A 93 3.52 16.78 -3.90
CA ASN A 93 3.96 17.01 -2.52
C ASN A 93 3.53 18.39 -1.98
N VAL A 94 3.52 19.43 -2.83
CA VAL A 94 3.00 20.77 -2.45
C VAL A 94 1.49 20.72 -2.25
N TRP A 95 0.80 19.93 -3.09
CA TRP A 95 -0.63 19.70 -2.95
C TRP A 95 -0.95 18.94 -1.66
N ASP A 96 -0.24 17.84 -1.36
CA ASP A 96 -0.42 17.09 -0.12
C ASP A 96 -0.27 18.01 1.09
N ASP A 97 0.80 18.82 1.15
CA ASP A 97 0.98 19.77 2.24
C ASP A 97 -0.21 20.77 2.35
N PHE A 98 -0.73 21.26 1.22
CA PHE A 98 -1.88 22.16 1.22
C PHE A 98 -3.17 21.49 1.70
N TYR A 99 -3.41 20.26 1.23
CA TYR A 99 -4.53 19.43 1.68
C TYR A 99 -4.48 19.26 3.20
N ASP A 100 -3.32 18.87 3.74
CA ASP A 100 -3.15 18.68 5.18
C ASP A 100 -3.42 19.95 5.97
N TYR A 101 -2.93 21.10 5.50
CA TYR A 101 -3.22 22.39 6.14
C TYR A 101 -4.72 22.67 6.17
N LEU A 102 -5.40 22.57 5.03
CA LEU A 102 -6.82 22.90 4.93
C LEU A 102 -7.70 21.93 5.74
N VAL A 103 -7.41 20.63 5.69
CA VAL A 103 -8.20 19.62 6.39
C VAL A 103 -7.93 19.61 7.89
N HIS A 104 -6.65 19.60 8.31
CA HIS A 104 -6.32 19.44 9.73
C HIS A 104 -6.27 20.76 10.50
N THR A 105 -5.90 21.88 9.85
CA THR A 105 -5.79 23.19 10.53
C THR A 105 -7.01 24.07 10.28
N LYS A 106 -7.60 24.01 9.08
CA LYS A 106 -8.79 24.81 8.72
C LYS A 106 -10.10 24.03 8.80
N HIS A 107 -10.05 22.73 9.11
CA HIS A 107 -11.22 21.86 9.25
C HIS A 107 -12.12 21.86 8.01
N PHE A 108 -11.51 21.97 6.83
CA PHE A 108 -12.21 21.76 5.56
C PHE A 108 -12.53 20.28 5.39
N SER A 109 -13.56 19.97 4.59
CA SER A 109 -13.91 18.59 4.23
C SER A 109 -12.69 17.80 3.76
N SER A 110 -12.57 16.54 4.17
CA SER A 110 -11.49 15.64 3.72
C SER A 110 -11.60 15.25 2.24
N ARG A 111 -12.69 15.62 1.56
CA ARG A 111 -12.95 15.35 0.15
C ARG A 111 -13.20 16.64 -0.64
N PRO A 112 -12.15 17.35 -1.10
CA PRO A 112 -12.28 18.44 -2.06
C PRO A 112 -12.95 18.00 -3.37
N ALA A 113 -13.67 18.93 -3.98
CA ALA A 113 -13.94 18.91 -5.40
C ALA A 113 -12.74 19.49 -6.14
N LEU A 114 -12.16 18.74 -7.09
CA LEU A 114 -11.04 19.23 -7.88
C LEU A 114 -11.57 19.96 -9.11
N GLU A 115 -11.08 21.17 -9.34
CA GLU A 115 -11.40 21.97 -10.52
C GLU A 115 -10.14 22.21 -11.35
N ALA A 116 -10.16 21.78 -12.61
CA ALA A 116 -9.05 21.87 -13.52
C ALA A 116 -9.41 22.63 -14.79
N VAL A 117 -8.51 23.48 -15.26
CA VAL A 117 -8.62 24.14 -16.56
C VAL A 117 -7.38 23.82 -17.38
N SER A 118 -7.55 23.38 -18.63
CA SER A 118 -6.46 23.12 -19.56
C SER A 118 -5.39 22.21 -18.93
N ARG A 119 -4.13 22.66 -18.88
CA ARG A 119 -3.02 21.90 -18.24
C ARG A 119 -3.18 21.63 -16.75
N GLY A 120 -4.15 22.27 -16.08
CA GLY A 120 -4.58 21.90 -14.73
C GLY A 120 -5.04 20.44 -14.63
N GLY A 121 -5.49 19.83 -15.73
CA GLY A 121 -5.85 18.42 -15.81
C GLY A 121 -4.70 17.49 -15.38
N LEU A 122 -3.45 17.84 -15.72
CA LEU A 122 -2.26 17.08 -15.30
C LEU A 122 -2.12 17.03 -13.77
N TYR A 123 -2.53 18.08 -13.06
CA TYR A 123 -2.41 18.17 -11.59
C TYR A 123 -3.57 17.48 -10.90
N ALA A 124 -4.81 17.81 -11.29
CA ALA A 124 -6.00 17.27 -10.65
C ALA A 124 -6.03 15.73 -10.73
N TYR A 125 -5.76 15.16 -11.90
CA TYR A 125 -5.74 13.70 -12.06
C TYR A 125 -4.53 13.04 -11.42
N ALA A 126 -3.34 13.67 -11.44
CA ALA A 126 -2.18 13.15 -10.72
C ALA A 126 -2.46 13.05 -9.21
N TRP A 127 -3.11 14.06 -8.61
CA TRP A 127 -3.44 14.05 -7.19
C TRP A 127 -4.58 13.08 -6.89
N ALA A 128 -5.65 13.08 -7.70
CA ALA A 128 -6.79 12.19 -7.51
C ALA A 128 -6.41 10.71 -7.60
N LYS A 129 -5.54 10.32 -8.54
CA LYS A 129 -5.06 8.94 -8.65
C LYS A 129 -4.23 8.49 -7.45
N ARG A 130 -3.49 9.41 -6.81
CA ARG A 130 -2.72 9.15 -5.57
C ARG A 130 -3.62 9.08 -4.34
N ASN A 131 -4.72 9.82 -4.36
CA ASN A 131 -5.61 10.04 -3.22
C ASN A 131 -7.09 9.78 -3.57
N PRO A 132 -7.45 8.61 -4.12
CA PRO A 132 -8.79 8.38 -4.69
C PRO A 132 -9.90 8.44 -3.63
N SER A 133 -9.61 8.08 -2.37
CA SER A 133 -10.54 8.20 -1.25
C SER A 133 -10.78 9.64 -0.77
N LYS A 134 -9.94 10.60 -1.18
CA LYS A 134 -9.93 11.99 -0.73
C LYS A 134 -10.54 12.95 -1.75
N VAL A 135 -11.28 12.47 -2.75
CA VAL A 135 -11.88 13.32 -3.80
C VAL A 135 -13.40 13.18 -3.75
N SER A 136 -14.13 14.30 -3.79
CA SER A 136 -15.59 14.28 -3.90
C SER A 136 -16.02 14.13 -5.36
N CYS A 137 -15.50 14.98 -6.25
CA CYS A 137 -15.66 14.92 -7.69
C CYS A 137 -14.53 15.68 -8.42
N ILE A 138 -14.47 15.53 -9.74
CA ILE A 138 -13.56 16.28 -10.62
C ILE A 138 -14.38 17.01 -11.67
N TYR A 139 -14.25 18.33 -11.71
CA TYR A 139 -14.72 19.17 -12.81
C TYR A 139 -13.52 19.65 -13.62
N ALA A 140 -13.55 19.50 -14.94
CA ALA A 140 -12.43 19.85 -15.79
C ALA A 140 -12.85 20.54 -17.10
N GLU A 141 -12.26 21.69 -17.38
CA GLU A 141 -12.46 22.48 -18.60
C GLU A 141 -11.31 22.26 -19.58
N ALA A 142 -11.62 21.80 -20.78
CA ALA A 142 -10.67 21.48 -21.86
C ALA A 142 -9.36 20.83 -21.35
N PRO A 143 -9.42 19.80 -20.49
CA PRO A 143 -8.25 19.37 -19.74
C PRO A 143 -7.21 18.70 -20.62
N VAL A 144 -5.96 19.00 -20.35
CA VAL A 144 -4.84 18.18 -20.82
C VAL A 144 -4.84 16.89 -20.00
N CYS A 145 -5.05 15.78 -20.69
CA CYS A 145 -5.02 14.44 -20.12
C CYS A 145 -3.84 13.60 -20.65
N ASP A 146 -3.17 14.07 -21.69
CA ASP A 146 -2.02 13.45 -22.32
C ASP A 146 -0.95 14.52 -22.62
N PHE A 147 0.16 14.48 -21.90
CA PHE A 147 1.25 15.41 -22.12
C PHE A 147 2.00 15.21 -23.44
N THR A 148 1.85 14.06 -24.09
CA THR A 148 2.42 13.80 -25.42
C THR A 148 1.59 14.46 -26.52
N SER A 149 0.28 14.65 -26.28
CA SER A 149 -0.61 15.50 -27.09
C SER A 149 -0.26 16.98 -26.88
N TRP A 150 -0.40 17.48 -25.65
CA TRP A 150 0.06 18.82 -25.26
C TRP A 150 0.81 18.74 -23.93
N PRO A 151 2.05 19.22 -23.79
CA PRO A 151 2.75 20.09 -24.74
C PRO A 151 3.56 19.35 -25.82
N GLY A 152 3.58 18.02 -25.84
CA GLY A 152 4.46 17.25 -26.73
C GLY A 152 4.22 17.44 -28.23
N GLY A 153 2.98 17.67 -28.67
CA GLY A 153 2.64 17.81 -30.09
C GLY A 153 2.97 16.56 -30.91
N LYS A 154 2.92 15.38 -30.29
CA LYS A 154 3.27 14.09 -30.90
C LYS A 154 2.06 13.37 -31.52
N GLY A 155 0.89 14.01 -31.45
CA GLY A 155 -0.34 13.65 -32.15
C GLY A 155 -0.81 14.77 -33.08
N LYS A 156 -2.13 15.00 -33.12
CA LYS A 156 -2.82 16.07 -33.85
C LYS A 156 -2.71 17.43 -33.15
N GLY A 157 -2.47 17.44 -31.84
CA GLY A 157 -2.32 18.68 -31.07
C GLY A 157 -1.14 19.52 -31.56
N LYS A 158 -1.29 20.84 -31.59
CA LYS A 158 -0.22 21.75 -32.07
C LYS A 158 1.06 21.71 -31.23
N GLY A 159 0.99 21.16 -30.01
CA GLY A 159 2.10 21.14 -29.06
C GLY A 159 2.50 22.53 -28.56
N ALA A 160 3.54 22.54 -27.73
CA ALA A 160 4.19 23.74 -27.22
C ALA A 160 5.67 23.42 -26.95
N PRO A 161 6.57 23.60 -27.94
CA PRO A 161 7.94 23.09 -27.87
C PRO A 161 8.74 23.53 -26.63
N GLU A 162 8.57 24.78 -26.19
CA GLU A 162 9.24 25.28 -24.98
C GLU A 162 8.68 24.67 -23.69
N GLU A 163 7.37 24.41 -23.65
CA GLU A 163 6.73 23.71 -22.52
C GLU A 163 7.10 22.22 -22.51
N TRP A 164 7.26 21.59 -23.69
CA TRP A 164 7.74 20.22 -23.81
C TRP A 164 9.16 20.07 -23.25
N LYS A 165 10.08 20.98 -23.60
CA LYS A 165 11.44 21.01 -23.02
C LYS A 165 11.41 21.15 -21.50
N LYS A 166 10.54 22.02 -20.96
CA LYS A 166 10.38 22.17 -19.50
C LYS A 166 9.85 20.90 -18.85
N LEU A 167 8.85 20.26 -19.46
CA LEU A 167 8.27 19.01 -18.95
C LEU A 167 9.33 17.91 -18.89
N LEU A 168 10.08 17.68 -19.99
CA LEU A 168 11.16 16.68 -20.02
C LEU A 168 12.18 16.94 -18.92
N LYS A 169 12.56 18.21 -18.71
CA LYS A 169 13.48 18.59 -17.64
C LYS A 169 12.91 18.34 -16.25
N VAL A 170 11.63 18.64 -16.01
CA VAL A 170 10.97 18.44 -14.71
C VAL A 170 10.91 16.95 -14.36
N TYR A 171 10.56 16.11 -15.33
CA TYR A 171 10.48 14.66 -15.14
C TYR A 171 11.86 13.96 -15.19
N GLY A 172 12.89 14.65 -15.68
CA GLY A 172 14.20 14.05 -15.94
C GLY A 172 14.17 13.01 -17.07
N PHE A 173 13.24 13.15 -18.01
CA PHE A 173 13.03 12.21 -19.11
C PHE A 173 13.79 12.61 -20.38
N THR A 174 14.23 11.61 -21.14
CA THR A 174 14.42 11.75 -22.59
C THR A 174 13.07 11.80 -23.31
N GLU A 175 13.05 12.20 -24.58
CA GLU A 175 11.80 12.20 -25.35
C GLU A 175 11.21 10.78 -25.47
N GLU A 176 12.05 9.77 -25.69
CA GLU A 176 11.63 8.36 -25.78
C GLU A 176 11.01 7.88 -24.46
N GLN A 177 11.61 8.23 -23.32
CA GLN A 177 11.06 7.90 -22.00
C GLN A 177 9.71 8.58 -21.78
N ALA A 178 9.56 9.84 -22.16
CA ALA A 178 8.29 10.56 -22.03
C ALA A 178 7.19 9.97 -22.92
N LEU A 179 7.52 9.52 -24.14
CA LEU A 179 6.59 8.85 -25.05
C LEU A 179 6.14 7.47 -24.53
N GLN A 180 6.96 6.81 -23.71
CA GLN A 180 6.65 5.51 -23.10
C GLN A 180 6.02 5.64 -21.70
N TYR A 181 5.95 6.85 -21.15
CA TYR A 181 5.41 7.08 -19.82
C TYR A 181 3.90 6.82 -19.80
N ASN A 182 3.51 5.85 -18.97
CA ASN A 182 2.17 5.25 -18.93
C ASN A 182 1.39 5.61 -17.66
N ASP A 183 1.79 6.64 -16.91
CA ASP A 183 1.07 7.10 -15.71
C ASP A 183 0.59 8.55 -15.85
N GLN A 184 0.02 8.87 -17.01
CA GLN A 184 -0.62 10.17 -17.29
C GLN A 184 -2.08 10.17 -16.81
N PRO A 185 -2.80 11.31 -16.83
CA PRO A 185 -4.22 11.36 -16.44
C PRO A 185 -5.12 10.33 -17.11
N LYS A 186 -4.89 10.01 -18.39
CA LYS A 186 -5.68 9.03 -19.15
C LYS A 186 -5.37 7.55 -18.83
N ASP A 187 -4.30 7.29 -18.09
CA ASP A 187 -3.77 5.95 -17.83
C ASP A 187 -4.01 5.51 -16.37
N HIS A 188 -3.91 4.21 -16.07
CA HIS A 188 -4.02 3.64 -14.71
C HIS A 188 -5.18 4.18 -13.86
N LEU A 189 -6.38 4.17 -14.43
CA LEU A 189 -7.59 4.76 -13.84
C LEU A 189 -8.40 3.77 -12.98
N GLU A 190 -7.97 2.52 -12.88
CA GLU A 190 -8.70 1.41 -12.25
C GLU A 190 -9.03 1.73 -10.79
N THR A 191 -8.05 2.26 -10.06
CA THR A 191 -8.22 2.58 -8.63
C THR A 191 -9.16 3.78 -8.46
N LEU A 192 -8.96 4.87 -9.21
CA LEU A 192 -9.84 6.05 -9.12
C LEU A 192 -11.30 5.69 -9.47
N ALA A 193 -11.49 4.88 -10.51
CA ALA A 193 -12.80 4.38 -10.93
C ALA A 193 -13.44 3.45 -9.89
N ALA A 194 -12.64 2.66 -9.18
CA ALA A 194 -13.12 1.80 -8.10
C ALA A 194 -13.71 2.61 -6.93
N PHE A 195 -13.22 3.83 -6.67
CA PHE A 195 -13.81 4.77 -5.69
C PHE A 195 -15.02 5.55 -6.23
N LYS A 196 -15.44 5.30 -7.47
CA LYS A 196 -16.60 5.93 -8.12
C LYS A 196 -16.55 7.46 -8.09
N VAL A 197 -15.36 8.06 -8.21
CA VAL A 197 -15.22 9.52 -8.22
C VAL A 197 -15.94 10.09 -9.46
N PRO A 198 -16.95 10.95 -9.31
CA PRO A 198 -17.66 11.57 -10.44
C PRO A 198 -16.75 12.53 -11.22
N VAL A 199 -16.75 12.38 -12.55
CA VAL A 199 -15.98 13.23 -13.47
C VAL A 199 -16.93 14.01 -14.39
N LEU A 200 -16.74 15.33 -14.51
CA LEU A 200 -17.42 16.16 -15.49
C LEU A 200 -16.40 16.96 -16.30
N HIS A 201 -16.32 16.69 -17.60
CA HIS A 201 -15.55 17.50 -18.54
C HIS A 201 -16.45 18.47 -19.30
N VAL A 202 -16.01 19.71 -19.44
CA VAL A 202 -16.56 20.65 -20.42
C VAL A 202 -15.53 20.92 -21.51
N ILE A 203 -15.96 20.88 -22.77
CA ILE A 203 -15.03 20.91 -23.91
C ILE A 203 -15.50 21.84 -25.03
N GLY A 204 -14.56 22.43 -25.74
CA GLY A 204 -14.78 22.98 -27.07
C GLY A 204 -14.67 21.87 -28.11
N LEU A 205 -15.65 21.72 -29.00
CA LEU A 205 -15.67 20.60 -29.95
C LEU A 205 -14.55 20.69 -31.00
N GLN A 206 -14.07 21.89 -31.30
CA GLN A 206 -13.03 22.15 -32.30
C GLN A 206 -11.67 22.47 -31.68
N ASP A 207 -11.46 22.14 -30.40
CA ASP A 207 -10.18 22.36 -29.73
C ASP A 207 -9.04 21.63 -30.47
N SER A 208 -8.16 22.41 -31.09
CA SER A 208 -6.97 21.89 -31.80
C SER A 208 -5.68 22.04 -31.00
N LEU A 209 -5.71 22.69 -29.83
CA LEU A 209 -4.57 22.75 -28.93
C LEU A 209 -4.52 21.52 -28.03
N VAL A 210 -5.67 21.13 -27.49
CA VAL A 210 -5.86 19.95 -26.65
C VAL A 210 -6.96 19.10 -27.28
N PRO A 211 -6.67 18.39 -28.39
CA PRO A 211 -7.70 17.64 -29.11
C PRO A 211 -8.43 16.64 -28.22
N ASN A 212 -9.75 16.64 -28.29
CA ASN A 212 -10.60 15.80 -27.44
C ASN A 212 -10.32 14.30 -27.63
N ASP A 213 -10.05 13.85 -28.86
CA ASP A 213 -9.70 12.45 -29.18
C ASP A 213 -8.45 11.95 -28.44
N GLU A 214 -7.53 12.87 -28.12
CA GLU A 214 -6.24 12.58 -27.47
C GLU A 214 -6.28 12.83 -25.96
N ASN A 215 -7.30 13.54 -25.46
CA ASN A 215 -7.39 13.96 -24.07
C ASN A 215 -8.71 13.51 -23.42
N THR A 216 -9.77 14.32 -23.51
CA THR A 216 -11.05 14.05 -22.83
C THR A 216 -11.66 12.70 -23.21
N PHE A 217 -11.77 12.37 -24.51
CA PHE A 217 -12.49 11.17 -24.94
C PHE A 217 -11.76 9.89 -24.56
N ILE A 218 -10.42 9.87 -24.67
CA ILE A 218 -9.64 8.70 -24.24
C ILE A 218 -9.70 8.51 -22.72
N LEU A 219 -9.55 9.57 -21.93
CA LEU A 219 -9.67 9.49 -20.47
C LEU A 219 -11.06 9.00 -20.07
N VAL A 220 -12.12 9.64 -20.55
CA VAL A 220 -13.50 9.31 -20.19
C VAL A 220 -13.85 7.88 -20.58
N ARG A 221 -13.46 7.44 -21.78
CA ARG A 221 -13.65 6.05 -22.21
C ARG A 221 -12.94 5.07 -21.28
N ASN A 222 -11.66 5.32 -20.98
CA ASN A 222 -10.89 4.45 -20.09
C ASN A 222 -11.47 4.43 -18.67
N TYR A 223 -11.94 5.59 -18.18
CA TYR A 223 -12.56 5.70 -16.87
C TYR A 223 -13.87 4.92 -16.77
N ILE A 224 -14.76 5.07 -17.76
CA ILE A 224 -16.04 4.36 -17.84
C ILE A 224 -15.82 2.85 -18.01
N ASN A 225 -14.84 2.43 -18.83
CA ASN A 225 -14.50 1.01 -18.98
C ASN A 225 -14.04 0.36 -17.67
N ASN A 226 -13.45 1.15 -16.77
CA ASN A 226 -13.11 0.73 -15.41
C ASN A 226 -14.27 0.88 -14.40
N GLY A 227 -15.45 1.28 -14.86
CA GLY A 227 -16.67 1.44 -14.07
C GLY A 227 -16.82 2.80 -13.37
N GLY A 228 -16.01 3.80 -13.73
CA GLY A 228 -16.07 5.14 -13.17
C GLY A 228 -17.18 6.01 -13.80
N PRO A 229 -17.90 6.84 -13.02
CA PRO A 229 -18.92 7.74 -13.55
C PRO A 229 -18.30 8.98 -14.20
N ALA A 230 -18.58 9.22 -15.49
CA ALA A 230 -18.10 10.39 -16.20
C ALA A 230 -19.16 11.01 -17.13
N THR A 231 -19.10 12.34 -17.29
CA THR A 231 -19.95 13.13 -18.19
C THR A 231 -19.10 14.10 -19.01
N VAL A 232 -19.47 14.32 -20.28
CA VAL A 232 -18.84 15.33 -21.15
C VAL A 232 -19.92 16.28 -21.66
N VAL A 233 -19.70 17.58 -21.51
CA VAL A 233 -20.64 18.62 -21.98
C VAL A 233 -19.92 19.54 -22.98
N PRO A 234 -20.32 19.56 -24.26
CA PRO A 234 -19.74 20.46 -25.24
C PRO A 234 -20.25 21.90 -25.06
N MET A 235 -19.33 22.87 -25.05
CA MET A 235 -19.64 24.30 -25.10
C MET A 235 -19.70 24.72 -26.58
N THR A 236 -20.88 25.12 -27.04
CA THR A 236 -21.22 25.34 -28.46
C THR A 236 -21.69 26.77 -28.75
N LYS A 237 -21.99 27.55 -27.72
CA LYS A 237 -22.42 28.95 -27.85
C LYS A 237 -21.31 29.91 -27.44
N GLY A 238 -21.49 31.17 -27.84
CA GLY A 238 -20.57 32.26 -27.53
C GLY A 238 -19.28 32.22 -28.34
N LYS A 239 -18.35 33.11 -27.99
CA LYS A 239 -17.11 33.31 -28.74
C LYS A 239 -16.17 32.13 -28.53
N GLN A 240 -15.75 31.50 -29.61
CA GLN A 240 -14.76 30.42 -29.63
C GLN A 240 -13.41 31.01 -30.03
N GLU A 241 -12.46 31.04 -29.11
CA GLU A 241 -11.13 31.61 -29.32
C GLU A 241 -10.04 30.55 -29.17
N LEU A 242 -8.81 30.95 -29.50
CA LEU A 242 -7.62 30.11 -29.39
C LEU A 242 -7.79 28.73 -30.05
N ASN A 243 -8.36 28.73 -31.26
CA ASN A 243 -8.67 27.53 -32.03
C ASN A 243 -9.59 26.53 -31.28
N GLY A 244 -10.64 27.05 -30.62
CA GLY A 244 -11.64 26.25 -29.92
C GLY A 244 -11.27 25.85 -28.49
N HIS A 245 -10.08 26.22 -28.01
CA HIS A 245 -9.65 25.93 -26.64
C HIS A 245 -10.28 26.87 -25.60
N HIS A 246 -10.57 28.12 -25.99
CA HIS A 246 -11.21 29.11 -25.12
C HIS A 246 -12.66 29.31 -25.53
N PHE A 247 -13.58 29.14 -24.58
CA PHE A 247 -15.01 29.23 -24.79
C PHE A 247 -15.70 29.68 -23.49
N PRO A 248 -16.82 30.40 -23.55
CA PRO A 248 -17.57 30.71 -22.34
C PRO A 248 -18.27 29.46 -21.79
N ILE A 249 -18.41 29.39 -20.47
CA ILE A 249 -19.27 28.38 -19.83
C ILE A 249 -20.73 28.79 -20.01
N GLU A 250 -21.50 28.00 -20.77
CA GLU A 250 -22.89 28.34 -21.12
C GLU A 250 -23.85 28.37 -19.92
N HIS A 251 -23.62 27.49 -18.94
CA HIS A 251 -24.55 27.20 -17.84
C HIS A 251 -23.81 27.00 -16.51
N PRO A 252 -23.01 27.98 -16.03
CA PRO A 252 -22.17 27.82 -14.84
C PRO A 252 -22.95 27.33 -13.61
N GLU A 253 -24.25 27.62 -13.52
CA GLU A 253 -25.15 27.10 -12.49
C GLU A 253 -25.27 25.57 -12.48
N LYS A 254 -25.20 24.91 -13.64
CA LYS A 254 -25.25 23.45 -13.78
C LYS A 254 -23.93 22.79 -13.39
N GLN A 255 -22.80 23.39 -13.78
CA GLN A 255 -21.49 22.88 -13.35
C GLN A 255 -21.29 23.08 -11.83
N ALA A 256 -21.74 24.22 -11.27
CA ALA A 256 -21.76 24.43 -9.82
C ALA A 256 -22.69 23.44 -9.11
N ALA A 257 -23.85 23.11 -9.69
CA ALA A 257 -24.74 22.07 -9.15
C ALA A 257 -24.06 20.70 -9.12
N PHE A 258 -23.35 20.31 -10.19
CA PHE A 258 -22.57 19.06 -10.20
C PHE A 258 -21.58 18.98 -9.03
N ILE A 259 -20.82 20.05 -8.76
CA ILE A 259 -19.89 20.07 -7.61
C ILE A 259 -20.65 19.99 -6.29
N TYR A 260 -21.73 20.74 -6.16
CA TYR A 260 -22.56 20.78 -4.96
C TYR A 260 -23.14 19.39 -4.62
N ASP A 261 -23.79 18.76 -5.59
CA ASP A 261 -24.53 17.50 -5.43
C ASP A 261 -23.62 16.31 -5.10
N HIS A 262 -22.34 16.39 -5.47
CA HIS A 262 -21.35 15.33 -5.17
C HIS A 262 -20.46 15.65 -3.96
N SER A 263 -20.61 16.82 -3.33
CA SER A 263 -19.83 17.22 -2.15
C SER A 263 -20.70 17.48 -0.91
N VAL A 264 -22.02 17.57 -1.06
CA VAL A 264 -22.98 17.85 0.03
C VAL A 264 -24.13 16.83 0.00
N PRO A 265 -24.58 16.27 1.15
CA PRO A 265 -24.01 16.49 2.48
C PRO A 265 -22.59 15.94 2.58
N VAL A 266 -21.73 16.65 3.31
CA VAL A 266 -20.38 16.16 3.60
C VAL A 266 -20.52 14.89 4.46
N THR A 267 -20.06 13.77 3.93
CA THR A 267 -20.13 12.48 4.61
C THR A 267 -19.05 12.40 5.68
N GLY A 268 -19.44 12.03 6.91
CA GLY A 268 -18.51 11.79 8.02
C GLY A 268 -17.79 10.46 7.84
N LEU A 269 -16.79 10.42 6.95
CA LEU A 269 -15.92 9.26 6.81
C LEU A 269 -15.10 9.07 8.09
N LEU A 270 -14.89 7.81 8.48
CA LEU A 270 -14.01 7.50 9.60
C LEU A 270 -12.57 7.92 9.26
N PRO A 271 -11.88 8.67 10.12
CA PRO A 271 -10.46 8.96 9.93
C PRO A 271 -9.65 7.66 9.87
N ALA A 272 -8.69 7.57 8.96
CA ALA A 272 -7.77 6.44 8.94
C ALA A 272 -6.94 6.35 10.24
N ASP A 273 -6.72 7.50 10.88
CA ASP A 273 -5.99 7.61 12.15
C ASP A 273 -6.61 6.80 13.29
N ASP A 274 -7.94 6.63 13.29
CA ASP A 274 -8.68 5.89 14.30
C ASP A 274 -8.29 4.40 14.37
N PHE A 275 -7.62 3.89 13.33
CA PHE A 275 -7.21 2.49 13.20
C PHE A 275 -5.69 2.29 13.35
N ILE A 276 -4.98 3.36 13.76
CA ILE A 276 -3.54 3.39 13.95
C ILE A 276 -3.21 3.49 15.44
N TYR A 277 -2.70 2.39 15.99
CA TYR A 277 -2.32 2.29 17.38
C TYR A 277 -0.82 2.56 17.55
N ARG A 278 -0.47 3.75 18.04
CA ARG A 278 0.91 4.24 18.17
C ARG A 278 1.55 3.85 19.51
N TYR A 279 1.73 2.55 19.75
CA TYR A 279 2.48 2.09 20.94
C TYR A 279 3.98 2.39 20.85
N GLY A 280 4.48 2.58 19.62
CA GLY A 280 5.83 2.99 19.29
C GLY A 280 5.88 4.17 18.33
N ASN A 281 7.10 4.63 18.04
CA ASN A 281 7.38 5.65 17.01
C ASN A 281 8.14 5.05 15.82
N LEU A 282 8.40 5.88 14.79
CA LEU A 282 9.21 5.53 13.62
C LEU A 282 10.43 6.46 13.49
N ASP A 283 11.01 6.83 14.64
CA ASP A 283 12.00 7.91 14.75
C ASP A 283 13.34 7.54 14.13
N ASN A 284 13.70 6.26 14.11
CA ASN A 284 14.94 5.81 13.49
C ASN A 284 14.87 5.91 11.96
N VAL A 285 13.76 5.52 11.35
CA VAL A 285 13.53 5.73 9.91
C VAL A 285 13.48 7.22 9.60
N LEU A 286 12.78 8.02 10.42
CA LEU A 286 12.74 9.47 10.25
C LEU A 286 14.15 10.09 10.31
N HIS A 287 15.00 9.66 11.23
CA HIS A 287 16.39 10.09 11.30
C HIS A 287 17.12 9.84 9.98
N ARG A 288 17.01 8.63 9.41
CA ARG A 288 17.64 8.30 8.13
C ARG A 288 17.14 9.19 6.99
N ILE A 289 15.82 9.41 6.92
CA ILE A 289 15.19 10.29 5.92
C ILE A 289 15.68 11.74 6.08
N GLN A 290 15.70 12.29 7.31
CA GLN A 290 16.18 13.65 7.59
C GLN A 290 17.65 13.86 7.18
N ASN A 291 18.48 12.82 7.31
CA ASN A 291 19.89 12.84 6.95
C ASN A 291 20.16 12.40 5.50
N LYS A 292 19.12 12.12 4.71
CA LYS A 292 19.22 11.66 3.31
C LYS A 292 20.05 10.39 3.14
N GLU A 293 20.03 9.54 4.15
CA GLU A 293 20.72 8.27 4.12
C GLU A 293 19.88 7.23 3.38
N ALA A 294 20.51 6.17 2.86
CA ALA A 294 19.75 5.07 2.25
C ALA A 294 18.76 4.47 3.26
N VAL A 295 17.57 4.10 2.80
CA VAL A 295 16.53 3.47 3.62
C VAL A 295 16.09 2.16 2.98
N THR A 296 16.23 1.05 3.71
CA THR A 296 15.67 -0.24 3.27
C THR A 296 14.34 -0.51 3.96
N VAL A 297 13.29 -0.73 3.16
CA VAL A 297 11.95 -1.09 3.64
C VAL A 297 11.62 -2.51 3.21
N ALA A 298 11.30 -3.38 4.16
CA ALA A 298 10.92 -4.76 3.92
C ALA A 298 9.45 -5.01 4.25
N PHE A 299 8.81 -5.89 3.47
CA PHE A 299 7.41 -6.27 3.61
C PHE A 299 7.31 -7.79 3.79
N LEU A 300 7.16 -8.25 5.02
CA LEU A 300 7.05 -9.67 5.38
C LEU A 300 5.58 -10.06 5.51
N GLY A 301 5.10 -10.90 4.61
CA GLY A 301 3.70 -11.33 4.66
C GLY A 301 3.31 -12.45 3.70
N GLY A 302 1.99 -12.64 3.59
CA GLY A 302 1.39 -13.64 2.71
C GLY A 302 1.14 -13.16 1.27
N SER A 303 0.09 -13.70 0.64
CA SER A 303 -0.28 -13.38 -0.75
C SER A 303 -0.66 -11.93 -0.98
N ILE A 304 -1.32 -11.30 0.00
CA ILE A 304 -1.78 -9.90 -0.11
C ILE A 304 -0.58 -8.94 -0.08
N THR A 305 0.48 -9.29 0.67
CA THR A 305 1.75 -8.56 0.63
C THR A 305 2.51 -8.80 -0.68
N ASN A 306 2.48 -10.03 -1.20
CA ASN A 306 3.21 -10.39 -2.43
C ASN A 306 2.65 -9.70 -3.69
N MET A 307 1.32 -9.59 -3.81
CA MET A 307 0.69 -9.05 -5.02
C MET A 307 0.99 -7.57 -5.25
N GLU A 308 0.67 -7.08 -6.44
CA GLU A 308 0.64 -5.64 -6.70
C GLU A 308 -0.55 -4.98 -6.01
N GLY A 309 -0.34 -3.82 -5.40
CA GLY A 309 -1.39 -3.12 -4.66
C GLY A 309 -0.85 -2.16 -3.61
N TRP A 310 -1.28 -2.34 -2.36
CA TRP A 310 -0.96 -1.44 -1.25
C TRP A 310 0.54 -1.23 -1.07
N ARG A 311 1.34 -2.30 -1.19
CA ARG A 311 2.80 -2.27 -1.04
C ARG A 311 3.42 -1.36 -2.08
N ASN A 312 3.03 -1.50 -3.35
CA ASN A 312 3.53 -0.66 -4.44
C ASN A 312 3.14 0.81 -4.22
N GLN A 313 1.92 1.07 -3.74
CA GLN A 313 1.48 2.43 -3.42
C GLN A 313 2.30 3.05 -2.28
N VAL A 314 2.67 2.28 -1.24
CA VAL A 314 3.55 2.74 -0.16
C VAL A 314 4.98 2.98 -0.67
N CYS A 315 5.54 2.09 -1.49
CA CYS A 315 6.86 2.29 -2.11
C CYS A 315 6.89 3.57 -2.96
N ARG A 316 5.84 3.78 -3.76
CA ARG A 316 5.67 4.98 -4.58
C ARG A 316 5.58 6.22 -3.70
N TYR A 317 4.73 6.21 -2.67
CA TYR A 317 4.59 7.31 -1.73
C TYR A 317 5.93 7.72 -1.12
N LEU A 318 6.70 6.76 -0.59
CA LEU A 318 8.00 7.04 0.03
C LEU A 318 8.99 7.64 -0.98
N SER A 319 9.09 7.06 -2.16
CA SER A 319 10.01 7.51 -3.22
C SER A 319 9.65 8.90 -3.74
N GLU A 320 8.35 9.18 -3.92
CA GLU A 320 7.87 10.46 -4.43
C GLU A 320 7.90 11.57 -3.37
N ARG A 321 7.62 11.24 -2.09
CA ARG A 321 7.63 12.19 -0.99
C ARG A 321 9.04 12.59 -0.58
N TYR A 322 10.00 11.66 -0.67
CA TYR A 322 11.39 11.88 -0.28
C TYR A 322 12.36 11.52 -1.44
N PRO A 323 12.33 12.27 -2.56
CA PRO A 323 13.09 11.92 -3.77
C PRO A 323 14.61 11.99 -3.60
N ASP A 324 15.10 12.70 -2.58
CA ASP A 324 16.52 12.79 -2.24
C ASP A 324 17.01 11.62 -1.37
N VAL A 325 16.13 10.69 -0.99
CA VAL A 325 16.43 9.53 -0.14
C VAL A 325 16.51 8.29 -1.02
N PRO A 326 17.64 7.56 -1.04
CA PRO A 326 17.73 6.31 -1.79
C PRO A 326 16.98 5.19 -1.06
N PHE A 327 15.85 4.75 -1.61
CA PHE A 327 15.07 3.64 -1.07
C PHE A 327 15.42 2.30 -1.73
N LYS A 328 15.56 1.26 -0.91
CA LYS A 328 15.53 -0.15 -1.34
C LYS A 328 14.26 -0.80 -0.78
N PHE A 329 13.47 -1.43 -1.64
CA PHE A 329 12.24 -2.13 -1.23
C PHE A 329 12.41 -3.65 -1.36
N ILE A 330 12.11 -4.39 -0.30
CA ILE A 330 12.19 -5.86 -0.28
C ILE A 330 10.78 -6.44 -0.21
N ASN A 331 10.38 -7.16 -1.27
CA ASN A 331 9.19 -7.99 -1.24
C ASN A 331 9.51 -9.33 -0.58
N ALA A 332 9.23 -9.46 0.71
CA ALA A 332 9.28 -10.74 1.41
C ALA A 332 7.87 -11.32 1.56
N GLY A 333 6.95 -11.02 0.63
CA GLY A 333 5.63 -11.64 0.55
C GLY A 333 5.70 -13.00 -0.13
N ILE A 334 5.20 -14.06 0.50
CA ILE A 334 5.05 -15.38 -0.14
C ILE A 334 3.61 -15.88 0.05
N PRO A 335 2.88 -16.21 -1.04
CA PRO A 335 1.51 -16.69 -0.94
C PRO A 335 1.33 -17.85 0.04
N SER A 336 0.23 -17.81 0.79
CA SER A 336 -0.20 -18.81 1.78
C SER A 336 0.63 -18.88 3.07
N LEU A 337 1.69 -18.08 3.24
CA LEU A 337 2.53 -18.12 4.45
C LEU A 337 1.99 -17.18 5.55
N GLY A 338 1.98 -17.68 6.79
CA GLY A 338 1.68 -16.94 8.03
C GLY A 338 2.90 -16.82 8.96
N SER A 339 2.69 -16.52 10.24
CA SER A 339 3.75 -16.18 11.21
C SER A 339 4.74 -17.32 11.40
N LEU A 340 4.28 -18.58 11.45
CA LEU A 340 5.15 -19.75 11.58
C LEU A 340 6.20 -19.83 10.46
N PRO A 341 5.85 -19.84 9.16
CA PRO A 341 6.88 -19.75 8.11
C PRO A 341 7.70 -18.46 8.16
N HIS A 342 7.08 -17.32 8.49
CA HIS A 342 7.76 -16.03 8.52
C HIS A 342 8.97 -16.02 9.45
N VAL A 343 8.85 -16.59 10.65
CA VAL A 343 9.93 -16.57 11.65
C VAL A 343 11.16 -17.39 11.24
N PHE A 344 10.97 -18.49 10.50
CA PHE A 344 12.08 -19.36 10.09
C PHE A 344 12.73 -18.91 8.78
N ARG A 345 12.01 -18.18 7.93
CA ARG A 345 12.55 -17.63 6.68
C ARG A 345 13.10 -16.22 6.81
N LEU A 346 12.84 -15.56 7.94
CA LEU A 346 13.20 -14.17 8.20
C LEU A 346 14.68 -13.88 7.90
N GLN A 347 15.59 -14.78 8.29
CA GLN A 347 17.01 -14.62 8.01
C GLN A 347 17.27 -14.50 6.50
N GLN A 348 16.86 -15.52 5.74
CA GLN A 348 17.12 -15.62 4.30
C GLN A 348 16.41 -14.52 3.49
N ASP A 349 15.13 -14.28 3.79
CA ASP A 349 14.27 -13.47 2.94
C ASP A 349 14.32 -11.97 3.29
N VAL A 350 14.83 -11.62 4.47
CA VAL A 350 14.88 -10.24 4.97
C VAL A 350 16.27 -9.86 5.46
N LEU A 351 16.82 -10.54 6.47
CA LEU A 351 18.04 -10.09 7.15
C LEU A 351 19.31 -10.27 6.30
N ASP A 352 19.38 -11.33 5.49
CA ASP A 352 20.48 -11.58 4.54
C ASP A 352 20.46 -10.62 3.35
N GLN A 353 19.37 -9.87 3.15
CA GLN A 353 19.26 -8.86 2.11
C GLN A 353 19.97 -7.54 2.48
N GLY A 354 20.55 -7.46 3.69
CA GLY A 354 21.28 -6.30 4.22
C GLY A 354 20.51 -5.56 5.33
N ARG A 355 21.02 -4.38 5.71
CA ARG A 355 20.39 -3.55 6.75
C ARG A 355 18.94 -3.23 6.40
N ILE A 356 18.04 -3.39 7.38
CA ILE A 356 16.63 -3.05 7.32
C ILE A 356 16.37 -1.84 8.21
N ASP A 357 15.65 -0.85 7.71
CA ASP A 357 15.29 0.34 8.48
C ASP A 357 13.83 0.30 8.92
N LEU A 358 12.95 -0.22 8.05
CA LEU A 358 11.53 -0.37 8.30
C LEU A 358 11.05 -1.75 7.89
N LEU A 359 10.40 -2.47 8.79
CA LEU A 359 9.78 -3.77 8.52
C LEU A 359 8.27 -3.71 8.75
N PHE A 360 7.49 -3.99 7.72
CA PHE A 360 6.06 -4.28 7.83
C PHE A 360 5.85 -5.79 7.98
N VAL A 361 5.08 -6.21 8.99
CA VAL A 361 4.75 -7.61 9.23
C VAL A 361 3.24 -7.80 9.24
N GLU A 362 2.76 -8.71 8.40
CA GLU A 362 1.35 -9.15 8.38
C GLU A 362 1.29 -10.68 8.26
N ALA A 363 0.51 -11.31 9.14
CA ALA A 363 0.31 -12.75 9.09
C ALA A 363 -1.12 -13.19 9.47
N ALA A 364 -1.99 -12.24 9.84
CA ALA A 364 -3.23 -12.53 10.54
C ALA A 364 -4.23 -13.31 9.69
N VAL A 365 -4.32 -13.04 8.39
CA VAL A 365 -5.23 -13.80 7.51
C VAL A 365 -4.72 -15.21 7.25
N ASN A 366 -3.41 -15.38 7.09
CA ASN A 366 -2.81 -16.69 6.82
C ASN A 366 -2.73 -17.57 8.06
N ASP A 367 -2.50 -17.01 9.25
CA ASP A 367 -2.47 -17.77 10.49
C ASP A 367 -3.80 -18.45 10.80
N TYR A 368 -4.91 -17.73 10.56
CA TYR A 368 -6.26 -18.29 10.68
C TYR A 368 -6.49 -19.40 9.66
N VAL A 369 -6.27 -19.11 8.37
CA VAL A 369 -6.53 -20.06 7.26
C VAL A 369 -5.67 -21.32 7.36
N ASN A 370 -4.45 -21.20 7.89
CA ASN A 370 -3.54 -22.33 8.09
C ASN A 370 -3.81 -23.09 9.40
N GLY A 371 -4.73 -22.64 10.24
CA GLY A 371 -5.02 -23.25 11.53
C GLY A 371 -3.86 -23.16 12.52
N THR A 372 -3.03 -22.13 12.41
CA THR A 372 -1.84 -21.97 13.27
C THR A 372 -2.29 -21.72 14.71
N PRO A 373 -1.92 -22.55 15.70
CA PRO A 373 -2.38 -22.34 17.08
C PRO A 373 -1.89 -21.01 17.66
N ALA A 374 -2.72 -20.35 18.46
CA ALA A 374 -2.42 -19.04 19.05
C ALA A 374 -1.07 -18.96 19.79
N VAL A 375 -0.67 -20.04 20.48
CA VAL A 375 0.64 -20.13 21.16
C VAL A 375 1.79 -20.09 20.15
N ILE A 376 1.65 -20.75 19.01
CA ILE A 376 2.65 -20.78 17.93
C ILE A 376 2.72 -19.41 17.25
N GLN A 377 1.57 -18.79 16.98
CA GLN A 377 1.52 -17.42 16.45
C GLN A 377 2.25 -16.45 17.37
N ARG A 378 2.00 -16.51 18.70
CA ARG A 378 2.68 -15.67 19.70
C ARG A 378 4.20 -15.88 19.66
N ARG A 379 4.66 -17.13 19.73
CA ARG A 379 6.09 -17.50 19.70
C ARG A 379 6.77 -17.04 18.43
N ALA A 380 6.09 -17.16 17.29
CA ALA A 380 6.61 -16.76 15.98
C ALA A 380 6.68 -15.24 15.82
N LEU A 381 5.62 -14.50 16.13
CA LEU A 381 5.60 -13.05 16.04
C LEU A 381 6.59 -12.41 17.02
N GLU A 382 6.65 -12.88 18.27
CA GLU A 382 7.67 -12.45 19.22
C GLU A 382 9.09 -12.80 18.72
N GLY A 383 9.24 -13.97 18.11
CA GLY A 383 10.50 -14.43 17.53
C GLY A 383 10.97 -13.51 16.41
N ILE A 384 10.07 -13.10 15.51
CA ILE A 384 10.37 -12.13 14.44
C ILE A 384 10.83 -10.80 15.03
N ILE A 385 10.07 -10.22 15.96
CA ILE A 385 10.39 -8.92 16.57
C ILE A 385 11.78 -8.97 17.22
N ARG A 386 12.03 -9.98 18.05
CA ARG A 386 13.29 -10.11 18.79
C ARG A 386 14.46 -10.43 17.87
N HIS A 387 14.27 -11.28 16.85
CA HIS A 387 15.34 -11.62 15.90
C HIS A 387 15.80 -10.38 15.13
N VAL A 388 14.85 -9.57 14.62
CA VAL A 388 15.14 -8.30 13.96
C VAL A 388 15.89 -7.35 14.90
N LEU A 389 15.37 -7.10 16.09
CA LEU A 389 15.93 -6.10 17.02
C LEU A 389 17.24 -6.55 17.71
N ASN A 390 17.49 -7.86 17.82
CA ASN A 390 18.80 -8.37 18.24
C ASN A 390 19.83 -8.24 17.12
N THR A 391 19.41 -8.30 15.85
CA THR A 391 20.29 -8.14 14.69
C THR A 391 20.66 -6.67 14.49
N ASP A 392 19.65 -5.78 14.54
CA ASP A 392 19.83 -4.34 14.50
C ASP A 392 18.79 -3.67 15.41
N PRO A 393 19.20 -3.09 16.55
CA PRO A 393 18.26 -2.47 17.49
C PRO A 393 17.66 -1.17 16.96
N PHE A 394 18.10 -0.65 15.81
CA PHE A 394 17.58 0.59 15.23
C PHE A 394 16.44 0.36 14.23
N VAL A 395 16.07 -0.88 13.90
CA VAL A 395 14.96 -1.15 12.98
C VAL A 395 13.63 -0.69 13.59
N ASN A 396 12.80 0.00 12.81
CA ASN A 396 11.40 0.22 13.17
C ASN A 396 10.51 -0.88 12.56
N ILE A 397 9.58 -1.40 13.35
CA ILE A 397 8.68 -2.51 12.96
C ILE A 397 7.24 -2.03 13.07
N VAL A 398 6.43 -2.32 12.06
CA VAL A 398 4.98 -2.08 12.07
C VAL A 398 4.26 -3.42 11.93
N LEU A 399 3.46 -3.77 12.93
CA LEU A 399 2.58 -4.93 12.86
C LEU A 399 1.24 -4.52 12.23
N MET A 400 0.64 -5.39 11.43
CA MET A 400 -0.62 -5.12 10.75
C MET A 400 -1.55 -6.31 10.84
N GLY A 401 -2.85 -6.04 10.88
CA GLY A 401 -3.89 -7.06 10.82
C GLY A 401 -4.82 -6.85 9.64
N PHE A 402 -4.72 -7.69 8.60
CA PHE A 402 -5.57 -7.60 7.41
C PHE A 402 -6.98 -8.17 7.63
N ALA A 403 -7.92 -7.69 6.81
CA ALA A 403 -9.32 -8.07 6.87
C ALA A 403 -9.59 -9.36 6.09
N ASP A 404 -10.51 -10.16 6.61
CA ASP A 404 -11.15 -11.28 5.92
C ASP A 404 -12.58 -11.44 6.45
N GLU A 405 -13.38 -12.25 5.78
CA GLU A 405 -14.78 -12.50 6.13
C GLU A 405 -14.93 -13.01 7.57
N PHE A 406 -13.98 -13.80 8.06
CA PHE A 406 -14.00 -14.39 9.40
C PHE A 406 -13.72 -13.34 10.49
N LYS A 407 -12.78 -12.43 10.24
CA LYS A 407 -12.45 -11.32 11.13
C LYS A 407 -13.60 -10.32 11.22
N LEU A 408 -14.21 -10.00 10.07
CA LEU A 408 -15.42 -9.19 10.03
C LEU A 408 -16.57 -9.84 10.82
N ALA A 409 -16.80 -11.14 10.64
CA ALA A 409 -17.78 -11.88 11.42
C ALA A 409 -17.46 -11.88 12.93
N GLY A 410 -16.18 -11.97 13.28
CA GLY A 410 -15.69 -11.84 14.66
C GLY A 410 -16.09 -10.49 15.27
N TYR A 411 -15.78 -9.39 14.60
CA TYR A 411 -16.16 -8.05 15.06
C TYR A 411 -17.68 -7.88 15.14
N GLN A 412 -18.42 -8.39 14.15
CA GLN A 412 -19.88 -8.38 14.17
C GLN A 412 -20.47 -9.12 15.39
N ALA A 413 -19.78 -10.17 15.86
CA ALA A 413 -20.15 -10.91 17.07
C ALA A 413 -19.61 -10.27 18.37
N GLY A 414 -19.06 -9.06 18.31
CA GLY A 414 -18.48 -8.35 19.46
C GLY A 414 -17.16 -8.94 19.96
N LYS A 415 -16.43 -9.67 19.11
CA LYS A 415 -15.17 -10.33 19.45
C LYS A 415 -14.02 -9.75 18.63
N ILE A 416 -12.89 -9.50 19.29
CA ILE A 416 -11.63 -9.23 18.58
C ILE A 416 -11.08 -10.59 18.09
N PRO A 417 -10.84 -10.78 16.78
CA PRO A 417 -10.25 -12.01 16.26
C PRO A 417 -8.90 -12.32 16.92
N THR A 418 -8.60 -13.59 17.19
CA THR A 418 -7.41 -14.01 17.94
C THR A 418 -6.12 -13.50 17.31
N GLU A 419 -6.00 -13.59 15.99
CA GLU A 419 -4.81 -13.18 15.26
C GLU A 419 -4.58 -11.67 15.40
N ILE A 420 -5.64 -10.87 15.33
CA ILE A 420 -5.59 -9.41 15.51
C ILE A 420 -5.16 -9.07 16.94
N LYS A 421 -5.79 -9.72 17.92
CA LYS A 421 -5.47 -9.52 19.34
C LYS A 421 -3.99 -9.82 19.63
N LEU A 422 -3.43 -10.89 19.06
CA LEU A 422 -2.03 -11.26 19.25
C LEU A 422 -1.06 -10.25 18.65
N HIS A 423 -1.33 -9.76 17.43
CA HIS A 423 -0.51 -8.71 16.81
C HIS A 423 -0.53 -7.44 17.67
N GLU A 424 -1.70 -7.01 18.14
CA GLU A 424 -1.83 -5.82 18.97
C GLU A 424 -1.17 -5.98 20.35
N GLU A 425 -1.35 -7.13 21.02
CA GLU A 425 -0.69 -7.44 22.30
C GLU A 425 0.83 -7.32 22.20
N LEU A 426 1.42 -7.91 21.15
CA LEU A 426 2.86 -7.87 20.93
C LEU A 426 3.33 -6.48 20.52
N ALA A 427 2.61 -5.78 19.65
CA ALA A 427 2.93 -4.40 19.31
C ALA A 427 2.94 -3.49 20.54
N ARG A 428 1.94 -3.63 21.41
CA ARG A 428 1.88 -2.88 22.68
C ARG A 428 3.05 -3.21 23.59
N TYR A 429 3.35 -4.50 23.77
CA TYR A 429 4.39 -4.96 24.68
C TYR A 429 5.79 -4.55 24.23
N TYR A 430 6.05 -4.59 22.92
CA TYR A 430 7.33 -4.23 22.32
C TYR A 430 7.41 -2.75 21.88
N HIS A 431 6.41 -1.93 22.22
CA HIS A 431 6.34 -0.51 21.86
C HIS A 431 6.50 -0.28 20.35
N LEU A 432 5.69 -0.97 19.54
CA LEU A 432 5.66 -0.91 18.08
C LEU A 432 4.34 -0.33 17.59
N PRO A 433 4.31 0.44 16.49
CA PRO A 433 3.06 0.78 15.82
C PRO A 433 2.28 -0.47 15.38
N PHE A 434 0.96 -0.42 15.53
CA PHE A 434 0.03 -1.43 15.02
C PHE A 434 -1.07 -0.78 14.16
N ILE A 435 -1.36 -1.38 13.00
CA ILE A 435 -2.45 -0.94 12.13
C ILE A 435 -3.52 -2.03 12.06
N ASN A 436 -4.74 -1.70 12.47
CA ASN A 436 -5.87 -2.64 12.47
C ASN A 436 -6.76 -2.48 11.24
N LEU A 437 -6.29 -2.96 10.09
CA LEU A 437 -7.03 -2.87 8.83
C LEU A 437 -8.30 -3.75 8.81
N ALA A 438 -8.35 -4.80 9.63
CA ALA A 438 -9.55 -5.62 9.81
C ALA A 438 -10.69 -4.83 10.48
N GLU A 439 -10.39 -4.12 11.57
CA GLU A 439 -11.35 -3.23 12.23
C GLU A 439 -11.73 -2.06 11.34
N GLU A 440 -10.77 -1.48 10.60
CA GLU A 440 -11.04 -0.41 9.66
C GLU A 440 -12.10 -0.81 8.64
N VAL A 441 -11.90 -1.95 7.97
CA VAL A 441 -12.85 -2.43 6.97
C VAL A 441 -14.21 -2.70 7.60
N TYR A 442 -14.25 -3.37 8.76
CA TYR A 442 -15.50 -3.64 9.47
C TYR A 442 -16.26 -2.34 9.82
N ARG A 443 -15.59 -1.37 10.46
CA ARG A 443 -16.23 -0.15 10.93
C ARG A 443 -16.64 0.78 9.80
N ARG A 444 -15.87 0.85 8.72
CA ARG A 444 -16.24 1.64 7.53
C ARG A 444 -17.42 1.05 6.76
N ILE A 445 -17.53 -0.28 6.67
CA ILE A 445 -18.74 -0.95 6.17
C ILE A 445 -19.94 -0.62 7.07
N GLY A 446 -19.77 -0.69 8.40
CA GLY A 446 -20.79 -0.28 9.36
C GLY A 446 -21.21 1.19 9.22
N ASN A 447 -20.28 2.06 8.82
CA ASN A 447 -20.51 3.47 8.51
C ASN A 447 -21.02 3.72 7.08
N LYS A 448 -21.32 2.65 6.31
CA LYS A 448 -21.86 2.69 4.94
C LYS A 448 -20.95 3.43 3.94
N GLU A 449 -19.64 3.36 4.15
CA GLU A 449 -18.67 4.00 3.24
C GLU A 449 -18.44 3.17 1.97
N PHE A 450 -18.58 1.84 2.08
CA PHE A 450 -18.45 0.86 1.00
C PHE A 450 -19.03 -0.49 1.44
N THR A 451 -19.08 -1.49 0.55
CA THR A 451 -19.52 -2.85 0.88
C THR A 451 -18.41 -3.88 0.69
N TRP A 452 -18.49 -5.00 1.41
CA TRP A 452 -17.57 -6.12 1.20
C TRP A 452 -17.70 -6.69 -0.21
N ASN A 453 -18.92 -6.92 -0.70
CA ASN A 453 -19.13 -7.66 -1.95
C ASN A 453 -18.78 -6.85 -3.20
N ASP A 454 -19.12 -5.56 -3.23
CA ASP A 454 -18.98 -4.75 -4.45
C ASP A 454 -17.60 -4.10 -4.52
N ASP A 455 -17.14 -3.56 -3.39
CA ASP A 455 -15.93 -2.74 -3.34
C ASP A 455 -14.71 -3.54 -2.89
N PHE A 456 -14.79 -4.26 -1.76
CA PHE A 456 -13.65 -5.03 -1.25
C PHE A 456 -13.43 -6.37 -2.00
N LYS A 457 -14.55 -6.96 -2.46
CA LYS A 457 -14.77 -8.22 -3.18
C LYS A 457 -14.51 -9.49 -2.39
N ASN A 458 -13.31 -9.67 -1.84
CA ASN A 458 -12.93 -10.86 -1.07
C ASN A 458 -11.62 -10.62 -0.31
N LEU A 459 -11.10 -11.68 0.34
CA LEU A 459 -9.81 -11.69 1.03
C LEU A 459 -8.65 -11.05 0.25
N HIS A 460 -8.53 -11.28 -1.06
CA HIS A 460 -7.54 -10.63 -1.93
C HIS A 460 -8.14 -9.31 -2.42
N PRO A 461 -7.87 -8.19 -1.73
CA PRO A 461 -8.69 -7.01 -1.88
C PRO A 461 -8.63 -6.47 -3.31
N SER A 462 -9.75 -5.97 -3.81
CA SER A 462 -9.81 -5.25 -5.08
C SER A 462 -8.90 -4.00 -5.07
N PRO A 463 -8.68 -3.31 -6.20
CA PRO A 463 -7.96 -2.03 -6.22
C PRO A 463 -8.47 -1.01 -5.19
N PHE A 464 -9.78 -1.01 -4.89
CA PHE A 464 -10.35 -0.20 -3.80
C PHE A 464 -9.77 -0.57 -2.44
N GLY A 465 -9.83 -1.87 -2.08
CA GLY A 465 -9.34 -2.35 -0.78
C GLY A 465 -7.82 -2.20 -0.63
N GLN A 466 -7.07 -2.39 -1.72
CA GLN A 466 -5.62 -2.15 -1.76
C GLN A 466 -5.28 -0.67 -1.48
N ALA A 467 -6.01 0.26 -2.09
CA ALA A 467 -5.81 1.69 -1.85
C ALA A 467 -6.29 2.14 -0.46
N LEU A 468 -7.35 1.51 0.08
CA LEU A 468 -7.77 1.73 1.47
C LEU A 468 -6.64 1.38 2.44
N TYR A 469 -6.03 0.20 2.27
CA TYR A 469 -4.88 -0.23 3.07
C TYR A 469 -3.69 0.72 2.93
N ALA A 470 -3.35 1.11 1.70
CA ALA A 470 -2.27 2.05 1.44
C ALA A 470 -2.49 3.40 2.13
N ASN A 471 -3.73 3.93 2.09
CA ASN A 471 -4.06 5.21 2.70
C ASN A 471 -3.81 5.22 4.22
N THR A 472 -4.18 4.16 4.93
CA THR A 472 -3.96 4.07 6.38
C THR A 472 -2.49 3.93 6.74
N ILE A 473 -1.74 3.15 5.96
CA ILE A 473 -0.28 3.02 6.12
C ILE A 473 0.41 4.36 5.84
N GLN A 474 0.03 5.06 4.77
CA GLN A 474 0.54 6.41 4.46
C GLN A 474 0.20 7.41 5.56
N THR A 475 -0.99 7.31 6.18
CA THR A 475 -1.39 8.16 7.31
C THR A 475 -0.47 7.95 8.51
N LEU A 476 -0.11 6.70 8.84
CA LEU A 476 0.89 6.40 9.88
C LEU A 476 2.24 7.05 9.54
N LEU A 477 2.75 6.82 8.32
CA LEU A 477 4.06 7.32 7.89
C LEU A 477 4.11 8.85 7.85
N ALA A 478 3.10 9.49 7.28
CA ALA A 478 3.00 10.95 7.19
C ALA A 478 2.96 11.57 8.59
N GLY A 479 2.16 11.01 9.51
CA GLY A 479 2.11 11.48 10.89
C GLY A 479 3.43 11.27 11.64
N ALA A 480 4.08 10.12 11.45
CA ALA A 480 5.34 9.81 12.13
C ALA A 480 6.50 10.66 11.63
N PHE A 481 6.51 11.04 10.34
CA PHE A 481 7.60 11.78 9.71
C PHE A 481 7.43 13.31 9.72
N ARG A 482 6.35 13.81 10.34
CA ARG A 482 6.11 15.24 10.60
C ARG A 482 6.55 15.62 12.00
N LYS A 483 7.86 15.68 12.24
CA LYS A 483 8.41 16.15 13.52
C LYS A 483 9.32 17.36 13.31
N SER A 484 9.15 18.37 14.15
CA SER A 484 10.05 19.51 14.19
C SER A 484 11.39 19.13 14.84
N GLY A 485 12.49 19.52 14.19
CA GLY A 485 13.84 19.29 14.70
C GLY A 485 14.46 17.97 14.26
N ALA A 486 15.76 17.85 14.50
CA ALA A 486 16.51 16.63 14.24
C ALA A 486 16.13 15.54 15.24
N VAL A 487 15.90 14.33 14.73
CA VAL A 487 15.65 13.14 15.55
C VAL A 487 16.91 12.31 15.62
N ALA A 488 17.21 11.70 16.76
CA ALA A 488 18.39 10.86 16.95
C ALA A 488 18.03 9.37 16.85
N LEU A 489 18.98 8.55 16.37
CA LEU A 489 18.86 7.10 16.44
C LEU A 489 18.78 6.65 17.90
N THR A 490 17.77 5.85 18.22
CA THR A 490 17.57 5.28 19.54
C THR A 490 17.46 3.76 19.42
N PRO A 491 18.35 2.98 20.05
CA PRO A 491 18.26 1.53 20.00
C PRO A 491 17.03 1.06 20.78
N ALA A 492 16.33 0.07 20.26
CA ALA A 492 15.22 -0.57 20.94
C ALA A 492 15.70 -1.24 22.24
N CYS A 493 14.99 -0.97 23.33
CA CYS A 493 15.18 -1.70 24.58
C CYS A 493 14.21 -2.87 24.61
N LEU A 494 14.73 -4.10 24.48
CA LEU A 494 13.90 -5.29 24.48
C LEU A 494 13.42 -5.61 25.91
N PRO A 495 12.10 -5.68 26.15
CA PRO A 495 11.58 -6.19 27.42
C PRO A 495 11.92 -7.68 27.59
N ALA A 496 11.59 -8.22 28.77
CA ALA A 496 11.65 -9.67 29.00
C ALA A 496 10.83 -10.41 27.93
N MET A 497 11.26 -11.62 27.58
CA MET A 497 10.53 -12.43 26.63
C MET A 497 9.23 -12.95 27.27
N LEU A 498 8.10 -12.82 26.57
CA LEU A 498 6.78 -13.25 27.05
C LEU A 498 6.67 -14.78 27.07
N ASP A 499 7.19 -15.44 26.05
CA ASP A 499 7.24 -16.91 25.98
C ASP A 499 8.70 -17.39 25.92
N ALA A 500 9.12 -18.16 26.93
CA ALA A 500 10.46 -18.77 27.01
C ALA A 500 10.83 -19.61 25.78
N HIS A 501 9.84 -20.05 25.01
CA HIS A 501 9.99 -20.87 23.80
C HIS A 501 9.80 -20.07 22.50
N SER A 502 9.84 -18.74 22.54
CA SER A 502 9.77 -17.92 21.33
C SER A 502 10.91 -18.23 20.36
N TYR A 503 10.61 -18.19 19.06
CA TYR A 503 11.53 -18.59 17.98
C TYR A 503 12.52 -17.46 17.61
N THR A 504 13.21 -16.95 18.63
CA THR A 504 14.10 -15.77 18.55
C THR A 504 15.30 -15.94 17.63
N LYS A 505 15.64 -17.18 17.28
CA LYS A 505 16.71 -17.56 16.34
C LYS A 505 16.19 -18.61 15.36
N GLY A 506 14.94 -18.45 14.94
CA GLY A 506 14.34 -19.25 13.88
C GLY A 506 15.11 -19.09 12.57
N GLY A 507 15.45 -20.20 11.94
CA GLY A 507 16.14 -20.23 10.66
C GLY A 507 15.88 -21.51 9.88
N TYR A 508 16.20 -21.47 8.59
CA TYR A 508 16.30 -22.68 7.77
C TYR A 508 17.58 -23.44 8.07
N LEU A 509 17.44 -24.75 8.18
CA LEU A 509 18.54 -25.71 8.06
C LEU A 509 18.35 -26.46 6.73
N SER A 510 19.41 -26.50 5.93
CA SER A 510 19.38 -27.09 4.59
C SER A 510 19.03 -28.58 4.62
N SER A 511 18.30 -29.04 3.59
CA SER A 511 17.86 -30.43 3.45
C SER A 511 19.02 -31.43 3.29
N ASP A 512 20.20 -30.95 2.84
CA ASP A 512 21.45 -31.73 2.76
C ASP A 512 22.00 -32.19 4.12
N LYS A 513 21.53 -31.62 5.24
CA LYS A 513 21.97 -32.00 6.59
C LYS A 513 21.32 -33.28 7.11
N ALA A 514 20.34 -33.81 6.38
CA ALA A 514 19.73 -35.09 6.66
C ALA A 514 20.72 -36.24 6.47
N VAL A 515 20.79 -37.14 7.46
CA VAL A 515 21.34 -38.48 7.28
C VAL A 515 20.25 -39.35 6.68
N VAL A 516 20.36 -39.60 5.37
CA VAL A 516 19.34 -40.33 4.61
C VAL A 516 19.49 -41.84 4.76
N GLY A 517 18.39 -42.52 5.10
CA GLY A 517 18.27 -43.98 5.02
C GLY A 517 17.88 -44.45 3.63
N LYS A 518 17.61 -45.75 3.47
CA LYS A 518 17.12 -46.29 2.19
C LYS A 518 15.75 -45.71 1.84
N GLY A 519 15.62 -45.11 0.66
CA GLY A 519 14.34 -44.63 0.10
C GLY A 519 14.13 -43.11 0.11
N PHE A 520 15.07 -42.34 0.68
CA PHE A 520 15.15 -40.88 0.47
C PHE A 520 16.32 -40.55 -0.45
N VAL A 521 16.13 -39.54 -1.31
CA VAL A 521 17.14 -39.01 -2.24
C VAL A 521 17.08 -37.49 -2.22
N LEU A 522 18.23 -36.83 -2.21
CA LEU A 522 18.31 -35.38 -2.40
C LEU A 522 18.29 -35.09 -3.91
N ASP A 523 17.18 -34.51 -4.38
CA ASP A 523 17.07 -33.96 -5.73
C ASP A 523 17.60 -32.52 -5.71
N PRO A 524 18.68 -32.18 -6.43
CA PRO A 524 19.25 -30.84 -6.39
C PRO A 524 18.40 -29.76 -7.08
N SER A 525 17.41 -30.15 -7.90
CA SER A 525 16.58 -29.21 -8.66
C SER A 525 15.20 -29.82 -8.93
N TRP A 526 14.43 -30.03 -7.86
CA TRP A 526 13.17 -30.76 -7.94
C TRP A 526 12.10 -30.04 -8.76
N VAL A 527 11.40 -30.81 -9.60
CA VAL A 527 10.23 -30.39 -10.40
C VAL A 527 9.18 -31.50 -10.36
N PRO A 528 7.87 -31.20 -10.19
CA PRO A 528 6.85 -32.24 -10.22
C PRO A 528 6.64 -32.79 -11.63
N GLU A 529 6.43 -34.10 -11.73
CA GLU A 529 6.21 -34.80 -13.01
C GLU A 529 4.75 -34.73 -13.49
N ASP A 530 3.82 -34.33 -12.62
CA ASP A 530 2.37 -34.37 -12.87
C ASP A 530 1.82 -33.10 -13.56
N GLY A 531 2.68 -32.10 -13.80
CA GLY A 531 2.30 -30.83 -14.42
C GLY A 531 1.36 -29.96 -13.58
N VAL A 532 1.09 -30.32 -12.32
CA VAL A 532 0.26 -29.51 -11.42
C VAL A 532 1.02 -28.26 -11.01
N HIS A 533 0.29 -27.15 -10.83
CA HIS A 533 0.88 -25.86 -10.51
C HIS A 533 1.80 -25.92 -9.29
N THR A 534 2.83 -25.07 -9.28
CA THR A 534 3.82 -24.92 -8.20
C THR A 534 3.87 -23.47 -7.73
N ARG A 535 4.67 -23.21 -6.68
CA ARG A 535 5.05 -21.86 -6.25
C ARG A 535 6.53 -21.61 -6.54
N PRO A 536 6.88 -20.44 -7.12
CA PRO A 536 8.28 -20.01 -7.22
C PRO A 536 8.97 -20.05 -5.86
N GLY A 537 10.27 -20.37 -5.84
CA GLY A 537 11.06 -20.53 -4.61
C GLY A 537 10.97 -21.91 -3.95
N PHE A 538 10.06 -22.78 -4.39
CA PHE A 538 9.89 -24.16 -3.89
C PHE A 538 9.91 -25.22 -5.00
N VAL A 539 10.38 -24.83 -6.18
CA VAL A 539 10.58 -25.64 -7.38
C VAL A 539 11.90 -25.20 -8.01
N GLN A 540 12.61 -26.11 -8.67
CA GLN A 540 13.98 -25.89 -9.16
C GLN A 540 14.95 -25.54 -8.02
N VAL A 541 14.76 -26.20 -6.87
CA VAL A 541 15.58 -26.05 -5.65
C VAL A 541 15.94 -27.43 -5.11
N PRO A 542 16.96 -27.54 -4.24
CA PRO A 542 17.26 -28.78 -3.55
C PRO A 542 16.10 -29.26 -2.66
N VAL A 543 15.63 -30.48 -2.88
CA VAL A 543 14.54 -31.09 -2.12
C VAL A 543 14.92 -32.51 -1.74
N LEU A 544 14.77 -32.85 -0.45
CA LEU A 544 14.87 -34.22 0.01
C LEU A 544 13.55 -34.95 -0.27
N VAL A 545 13.59 -35.91 -1.19
CA VAL A 545 12.41 -36.62 -1.72
C VAL A 545 12.41 -38.07 -1.26
N GLY A 546 11.25 -38.55 -0.83
CA GLY A 546 10.99 -39.98 -0.63
C GLY A 546 9.53 -40.30 -0.89
N SER A 547 9.23 -41.49 -1.40
CA SER A 547 7.85 -41.90 -1.76
C SER A 547 7.48 -43.31 -1.31
N THR A 548 8.43 -44.06 -0.76
CA THR A 548 8.23 -45.46 -0.35
C THR A 548 7.89 -45.52 1.15
N PRO A 549 6.71 -46.03 1.54
CA PRO A 549 6.39 -46.28 2.94
C PRO A 549 7.48 -47.08 3.66
N GLY A 550 7.82 -46.64 4.88
CA GLY A 550 8.91 -47.22 5.67
C GLY A 550 10.30 -46.67 5.37
N ALA A 551 10.48 -45.85 4.32
CA ALA A 551 11.72 -45.10 4.12
C ALA A 551 11.98 -44.17 5.30
N THR A 552 13.25 -44.04 5.71
CA THR A 552 13.64 -43.29 6.91
C THR A 552 14.71 -42.25 6.62
N MET A 553 14.72 -41.19 7.43
CA MET A 553 15.82 -40.24 7.51
C MET A 553 15.99 -39.75 8.95
N GLU A 554 17.19 -39.26 9.28
CA GLU A 554 17.47 -38.64 10.56
C GLU A 554 18.11 -37.27 10.35
N LEU A 555 17.82 -36.32 11.23
CA LEU A 555 18.39 -34.99 11.25
C LEU A 555 19.01 -34.73 12.63
N PRO A 556 20.34 -34.66 12.74
CA PRO A 556 20.97 -34.03 13.89
C PRO A 556 20.78 -32.51 13.81
N PHE A 557 20.37 -31.89 14.91
CA PHE A 557 20.24 -30.42 14.99
C PHE A 557 20.55 -29.93 16.40
N ASN A 558 20.87 -28.64 16.52
CA ASN A 558 20.96 -27.95 17.80
C ASN A 558 19.85 -26.90 17.87
N GLY A 559 19.21 -26.76 19.02
CA GLY A 559 18.19 -25.73 19.23
C GLY A 559 17.04 -26.16 20.14
N THR A 560 16.01 -25.33 20.26
CA THR A 560 14.84 -25.57 21.11
C THR A 560 13.58 -25.96 20.32
N ALA A 561 13.62 -25.87 18.99
CA ALA A 561 12.51 -26.23 18.12
C ALA A 561 13.02 -26.88 16.82
N VAL A 562 12.21 -27.78 16.26
CA VAL A 562 12.45 -28.41 14.96
C VAL A 562 11.15 -28.57 14.17
N GLY A 563 11.24 -28.36 12.86
CA GLY A 563 10.13 -28.55 11.92
C GLY A 563 10.61 -28.85 10.51
N ILE A 564 9.68 -28.88 9.57
CA ILE A 564 9.91 -29.09 8.14
C ILE A 564 9.13 -28.08 7.31
N ALA A 565 9.77 -27.55 6.27
CA ALA A 565 9.13 -26.90 5.14
C ALA A 565 9.05 -27.92 4.00
N VAL A 566 7.84 -28.28 3.59
CA VAL A 566 7.59 -29.30 2.57
C VAL A 566 6.91 -28.72 1.35
N VAL A 567 6.92 -29.48 0.24
CA VAL A 567 6.05 -29.26 -0.91
C VAL A 567 4.91 -30.27 -0.89
N SER A 568 3.72 -29.80 -0.50
CA SER A 568 2.49 -30.59 -0.37
C SER A 568 1.70 -30.60 -1.68
N GLY A 569 1.88 -31.67 -2.47
CA GLY A 569 1.20 -31.87 -3.75
C GLY A 569 0.12 -32.97 -3.75
N PRO A 570 -0.43 -33.31 -4.94
CA PRO A 570 -1.55 -34.25 -5.07
C PRO A 570 -1.25 -35.66 -4.56
N ASP A 571 0.02 -36.01 -4.44
CA ASP A 571 0.53 -37.30 -4.00
C ASP A 571 1.24 -37.23 -2.63
N ALA A 572 1.07 -36.13 -1.88
CA ALA A 572 1.67 -35.95 -0.57
C ALA A 572 1.26 -37.08 0.40
N GLY A 573 2.24 -37.68 1.05
CA GLY A 573 2.04 -38.74 2.03
C GLY A 573 1.90 -38.22 3.45
N SER A 574 1.93 -39.14 4.41
CA SER A 574 2.03 -38.83 5.82
C SER A 574 3.39 -39.30 6.37
N ILE A 575 3.86 -38.66 7.43
CA ILE A 575 5.10 -39.04 8.11
C ILE A 575 4.81 -39.51 9.54
N ARG A 576 5.66 -40.41 10.04
CA ARG A 576 5.85 -40.70 11.45
C ARG A 576 7.17 -40.10 11.90
N TYR A 577 7.17 -39.38 13.02
CA TYR A 577 8.39 -38.76 13.54
C TYR A 577 8.57 -38.94 15.03
N SER A 578 9.82 -38.88 15.49
CA SER A 578 10.23 -38.88 16.88
C SER A 578 11.42 -37.94 17.06
N VAL A 579 11.44 -37.21 18.18
CA VAL A 579 12.59 -36.39 18.60
C VAL A 579 13.20 -37.05 19.84
N ASP A 580 14.50 -37.32 19.79
CA ASP A 580 15.28 -37.97 20.86
C ASP A 580 14.70 -39.32 21.32
N GLY A 581 14.10 -40.08 20.40
CA GLY A 581 13.51 -41.39 20.71
C GLY A 581 12.23 -41.32 21.55
N LYS A 582 11.65 -40.14 21.76
CA LYS A 582 10.33 -39.97 22.40
C LYS A 582 9.21 -40.62 21.57
N ALA A 583 8.01 -40.66 22.14
CA ALA A 583 6.83 -41.24 21.50
C ALA A 583 6.65 -40.74 20.05
N THR A 584 6.45 -41.68 19.13
CA THR A 584 6.29 -41.39 17.70
C THR A 584 4.93 -40.76 17.45
N LYS A 585 4.92 -39.65 16.70
CA LYS A 585 3.70 -38.94 16.27
C LYS A 585 3.54 -39.08 14.76
N THR A 586 2.31 -39.02 14.28
CA THR A 586 1.99 -39.06 12.84
C THR A 586 1.48 -37.68 12.39
N VAL A 587 1.93 -37.22 11.22
CA VAL A 587 1.46 -35.97 10.61
C VAL A 587 1.14 -36.24 9.14
N ASP A 588 -0.02 -35.78 8.70
CA ASP A 588 -0.39 -35.74 7.30
C ASP A 588 0.24 -34.51 6.63
N LEU A 589 0.90 -34.70 5.48
CA LEU A 589 1.47 -33.60 4.70
C LEU A 589 0.51 -33.12 3.61
N TYR A 590 -0.59 -33.82 3.38
CA TYR A 590 -1.62 -33.41 2.42
C TYR A 590 -2.43 -32.22 2.97
N THR A 591 -2.66 -31.22 2.13
CA THR A 591 -3.43 -30.01 2.50
C THR A 591 -4.70 -29.91 1.67
N GLN A 592 -5.64 -29.05 2.08
CA GLN A 592 -6.85 -28.79 1.31
C GLN A 592 -6.60 -28.23 -0.12
N TRP A 593 -5.39 -27.74 -0.41
CA TRP A 593 -5.01 -27.25 -1.74
C TRP A 593 -4.20 -28.26 -2.56
N SER A 594 -3.76 -29.36 -1.94
CA SER A 594 -2.82 -30.30 -2.54
C SER A 594 -3.35 -30.96 -3.82
N LYS A 595 -4.66 -31.09 -3.98
CA LYS A 595 -5.29 -31.63 -5.21
C LYS A 595 -4.91 -30.86 -6.48
N GLY A 596 -4.73 -29.54 -6.39
CA GLY A 596 -4.51 -28.64 -7.53
C GLY A 596 -3.20 -27.86 -7.48
N LEU A 597 -2.37 -28.07 -6.45
CA LEU A 597 -1.17 -27.28 -6.22
C LEU A 597 -0.13 -28.08 -5.43
N HIS A 598 1.13 -28.01 -5.86
CA HIS A 598 2.31 -28.30 -5.05
C HIS A 598 2.62 -27.08 -4.19
N LEU A 599 2.02 -27.03 -2.99
CA LEU A 599 2.04 -25.87 -2.10
C LEU A 599 3.19 -25.98 -1.07
N PRO A 600 3.98 -24.92 -0.83
CA PRO A 600 4.87 -24.87 0.33
C PRO A 600 4.08 -24.90 1.63
N TRP A 601 4.39 -25.85 2.50
CA TRP A 601 3.70 -26.04 3.78
C TRP A 601 4.70 -26.20 4.93
N TYR A 602 4.38 -25.62 6.08
CA TYR A 602 5.30 -25.52 7.21
C TYR A 602 4.71 -26.24 8.41
N ILE A 603 5.46 -27.18 8.95
CA ILE A 603 5.01 -28.05 10.03
C ILE A 603 6.06 -27.99 11.13
N LEU A 604 5.64 -27.54 12.30
CA LEU A 604 6.44 -27.63 13.52
C LEU A 604 6.26 -29.02 14.14
N LEU A 605 7.36 -29.70 14.42
CA LEU A 605 7.36 -31.08 14.93
C LEU A 605 7.63 -31.12 16.45
N ALA A 606 8.45 -30.20 16.97
CA ALA A 606 8.63 -29.95 18.40
C ALA A 606 9.13 -28.53 18.63
N ASP A 607 8.76 -27.91 19.75
CA ASP A 607 9.05 -26.50 20.04
C ASP A 607 9.24 -26.16 21.52
N ASP A 608 9.27 -27.19 22.37
CA ASP A 608 9.46 -27.14 23.81
C ASP A 608 10.74 -27.87 24.24
N LEU A 609 11.72 -27.98 23.34
CA LEU A 609 12.97 -28.70 23.61
C LEU A 609 13.89 -27.87 24.50
N THR A 610 14.74 -28.58 25.26
CA THR A 610 15.85 -27.92 25.97
C THR A 610 16.83 -27.36 24.94
N SER A 611 17.59 -26.32 25.28
CA SER A 611 18.65 -25.85 24.39
C SER A 611 19.78 -26.89 24.38
N GLY A 612 20.11 -27.42 23.21
CA GLY A 612 21.17 -28.40 23.07
C GLY A 612 21.08 -29.20 21.78
N ALA A 613 21.79 -30.32 21.75
CA ALA A 613 21.82 -31.25 20.62
C ALA A 613 20.66 -32.23 20.70
N HIS A 614 19.99 -32.41 19.56
CA HIS A 614 18.82 -33.26 19.40
C HIS A 614 18.90 -34.08 18.11
N ARG A 615 18.07 -35.11 18.03
CA ARG A 615 17.92 -35.94 16.84
C ARG A 615 16.46 -36.10 16.48
N LEU A 616 16.09 -35.62 15.30
CA LEU A 616 14.79 -35.89 14.67
C LEU A 616 14.92 -37.13 13.79
N LYS A 617 14.00 -38.09 13.94
CA LYS A 617 13.84 -39.23 13.04
C LYS A 617 12.50 -39.14 12.34
N ILE A 618 12.49 -39.26 11.02
CA ILE A 618 11.28 -39.30 10.18
C ILE A 618 11.21 -40.65 9.46
N THR A 619 10.00 -41.18 9.35
CA THR A 619 9.67 -42.39 8.58
C THR A 619 8.42 -42.12 7.74
N ILE A 620 8.43 -42.45 6.45
CA ILE A 620 7.23 -42.34 5.61
C ILE A 620 6.18 -43.34 6.12
N ALA A 621 4.98 -42.85 6.44
CA ALA A 621 3.89 -43.68 6.93
C ALA A 621 3.29 -44.54 5.80
N PRO A 622 2.74 -45.73 6.11
CA PRO A 622 1.98 -46.51 5.14
C PRO A 622 0.57 -45.94 4.90
N GLY A 623 0.02 -45.21 5.87
CA GLY A 623 -1.22 -44.46 5.71
C GLY A 623 -0.98 -43.12 5.03
N LYS A 624 -1.95 -42.68 4.25
CA LYS A 624 -2.03 -41.38 3.59
C LYS A 624 -3.46 -40.85 3.66
N ASN A 625 -3.62 -39.56 3.37
CA ASN A 625 -4.94 -38.97 3.12
C ASN A 625 -5.69 -39.76 2.02
N GLU A 626 -7.00 -39.94 2.17
CA GLU A 626 -7.83 -40.65 1.19
C GLU A 626 -7.82 -39.97 -0.19
N GLU A 627 -7.68 -38.64 -0.23
CA GLU A 627 -7.59 -37.89 -1.49
C GLU A 627 -6.18 -37.91 -2.10
N SER A 628 -5.16 -38.32 -1.36
CA SER A 628 -3.79 -38.33 -1.86
C SER A 628 -3.57 -39.45 -2.87
N LYS A 629 -2.86 -39.14 -3.95
CA LYS A 629 -2.47 -40.09 -5.00
C LYS A 629 -1.24 -40.93 -4.63
N GLY A 630 -0.51 -40.59 -3.56
CA GLY A 630 0.77 -41.24 -3.25
C GLY A 630 1.22 -41.04 -1.80
N ASN A 631 2.49 -41.35 -1.55
CA ASN A 631 3.12 -41.21 -0.23
C ASN A 631 4.35 -40.28 -0.27
N ALA A 632 4.34 -39.31 -1.17
CA ALA A 632 5.48 -38.45 -1.40
C ALA A 632 5.75 -37.51 -0.21
N VAL A 633 7.01 -37.43 0.19
CA VAL A 633 7.54 -36.51 1.18
C VAL A 633 8.63 -35.71 0.50
N ARG A 634 8.48 -34.39 0.49
CA ARG A 634 9.35 -33.45 -0.24
C ARG A 634 9.77 -32.35 0.70
N ILE A 635 10.91 -32.50 1.38
CA ILE A 635 11.40 -31.53 2.38
C ILE A 635 12.37 -30.58 1.69
N VAL A 636 12.01 -29.30 1.64
CA VAL A 636 12.83 -28.23 1.06
C VAL A 636 13.84 -27.73 2.08
N HIS A 637 13.34 -27.41 3.28
CA HIS A 637 14.15 -26.99 4.42
C HIS A 637 13.69 -27.68 5.70
N PHE A 638 14.62 -27.87 6.62
CA PHE A 638 14.30 -28.07 8.02
C PHE A 638 14.17 -26.71 8.70
N LEU A 639 13.32 -26.64 9.72
CA LEU A 639 13.10 -25.44 10.52
C LEU A 639 13.79 -25.67 11.86
N VAL A 640 14.66 -24.76 12.31
CA VAL A 640 15.33 -24.87 13.61
C VAL A 640 15.33 -23.53 14.34
N ASN A 641 15.20 -23.56 15.66
CA ASN A 641 15.40 -22.39 16.52
C ASN A 641 16.64 -22.61 17.38
N GLN A 642 17.76 -21.97 17.03
CA GLN A 642 19.10 -22.34 17.54
C GLN A 642 19.50 -21.71 18.87
#